data_AF-A0AAW3J8P7-F1
#
_entry.id   AF-A0AAW3J8P7-F1
#
_cell.length_a   1.000
_cell.length_b   1.000
_cell.length_c   1.000
_cell.angle_alpha   90.00
_cell.angle_beta   90.00
_cell.angle_gamma   90.00
#
_symmetry.space_group_name_H-M   'P 1'
#
loop_
_entity.id
_entity.type
_entity.pdbx_description
1 polymer ?
#
loop_
_entity_poly.entity_id
_entity_poly.type
_entity_poly.pdbx_seq_one_letter_code
_entity_poly.pdbx_strand_id
1 'polypeptide(L)'
;MDKTKESLSIRLLDSHSNPLKNQEFRLFEVQNGRRSIINTIFTSNENGEAFFNAKEVFKEGTQSFEIGLHNTLCYKRKPIYNHRYLLRNYEYGYLCEVKFAKKADDASIEKVTLKPKEYLLDNNEKIILKFYAGGDIVELEAFYDVTKIQEDEIKWGYTLLTASSQEHSKNLDTLNKNQLTNDKKDSSLFDDKISTTCYHIEKRGDIAILSGTPIDMMQDNPQAYRGKTIQIALPKTTNQQAILIFAYKNTPNYRASQLIRLNDYPQITIDCTLAETLRAYTRQDNIATLGWGVSYVCQRLWHDNPSDAKELSKLIYIDSHSPDFIESIPNATMQSIVKEVLPRITLKEFSKDSNNKCPAIKSQIQEIKDNNLRFYVELDWDRFYMQFPLMRESNNQLLQTLSFNDINDWMRSNFLNSKFYNFFMEWINTKSNLDIITRTANTNNQAQLIVDFSKIYEGKTKNKDIFLLKNIEYQSQNSCNEQSLSNVKSPYKLWGNCFYAYGIGDIDFAMQTARDMTRVIALYALTGKFNIYYIPSLFKITQGKDNAIDIQITEIKAYIFDGFDFIGTPEQFVGAWNYDKMEFIAGGSSWIAFKEITNLDKIFSTSNVKQSNKTTIFNQDYQNTQTHFNLGLDFRILTSTFKDIEVFPLSMPIQIKVN
;
A
#
# COMPACT_ATOMS: atom_id res chain seq x y z
N MET A 1 -34.81 -25.46 -45.31
CA MET A 1 -35.31 -24.68 -46.45
C MET A 1 -34.19 -24.59 -47.46
N ASP A 2 -34.44 -24.94 -48.72
CA ASP A 2 -33.47 -24.75 -49.78
C ASP A 2 -33.28 -23.26 -50.05
N LYS A 3 -32.02 -22.81 -50.13
CA LYS A 3 -31.69 -21.41 -50.33
C LYS A 3 -31.97 -21.01 -51.78
N THR A 4 -33.08 -20.30 -51.98
CA THR A 4 -33.47 -19.72 -53.27
C THR A 4 -32.96 -18.28 -53.38
N LYS A 5 -32.97 -17.71 -54.58
CA LYS A 5 -32.64 -16.28 -54.80
C LYS A 5 -33.36 -15.33 -53.84
N GLU A 6 -34.57 -15.69 -53.43
CA GLU A 6 -35.46 -14.92 -52.57
C GLU A 6 -35.23 -15.16 -51.08
N SER A 7 -34.35 -16.09 -50.71
CA SER A 7 -34.02 -16.38 -49.32
C SER A 7 -33.17 -15.27 -48.71
N LEU A 8 -33.54 -14.79 -47.53
CA LEU A 8 -32.74 -13.85 -46.73
C LEU A 8 -32.44 -14.46 -45.35
N SER A 9 -31.16 -14.40 -44.96
CA SER A 9 -30.70 -14.81 -43.63
C SER A 9 -30.09 -13.62 -42.90
N ILE A 10 -30.56 -13.33 -41.69
CA ILE A 10 -30.01 -12.27 -40.82
C ILE A 10 -29.48 -12.91 -39.55
N ARG A 11 -28.27 -12.56 -39.13
CA ARG A 11 -27.71 -12.92 -37.82
C ARG A 11 -27.49 -11.67 -36.98
N LEU A 12 -28.12 -11.63 -35.82
CA LEU A 12 -27.99 -10.57 -34.83
C LEU A 12 -26.88 -10.94 -33.84
N LEU A 13 -25.94 -10.03 -33.65
CA LEU A 13 -24.77 -10.22 -32.80
C LEU A 13 -24.61 -9.06 -31.81
N ASP A 14 -23.96 -9.30 -30.68
CA ASP A 14 -23.44 -8.23 -29.84
C ASP A 14 -22.12 -7.63 -30.39
N SER A 15 -21.52 -6.68 -29.67
CA SER A 15 -20.24 -6.07 -30.03
C SER A 15 -19.07 -7.06 -30.08
N HIS A 16 -19.15 -8.17 -29.34
CA HIS A 16 -18.14 -9.23 -29.25
C HIS A 16 -18.42 -10.39 -30.20
N SER A 17 -19.46 -10.30 -31.02
CA SER A 17 -19.90 -11.33 -31.98
C SER A 17 -20.57 -12.54 -31.31
N ASN A 18 -21.11 -12.39 -30.10
CA ASN A 18 -21.99 -13.39 -29.51
C ASN A 18 -23.40 -13.30 -30.11
N PRO A 19 -24.08 -14.43 -30.40
CA PRO A 19 -25.44 -14.42 -30.93
C PRO A 19 -26.48 -13.81 -29.99
N LEU A 20 -27.34 -12.92 -30.51
CA LEU A 20 -28.51 -12.40 -29.80
C LEU A 20 -29.67 -13.39 -29.92
N LYS A 21 -29.84 -14.27 -28.94
CA LYS A 21 -30.84 -15.36 -28.95
C LYS A 21 -32.24 -14.84 -28.64
N ASN A 22 -33.26 -15.35 -29.33
CA ASN A 22 -34.68 -15.03 -29.09
C ASN A 22 -34.97 -13.51 -29.06
N GLN A 23 -34.18 -12.72 -29.79
CA GLN A 23 -34.28 -11.27 -29.80
C GLN A 23 -35.25 -10.83 -30.89
N GLU A 24 -36.28 -10.08 -30.49
CA GLU A 24 -37.21 -9.46 -31.42
C GLU A 24 -36.56 -8.31 -32.19
N PHE A 25 -36.84 -8.20 -33.48
CA PHE A 25 -36.37 -7.12 -34.34
C PHE A 25 -37.39 -6.76 -35.43
N ARG A 26 -37.18 -5.59 -36.03
CA ARG A 26 -37.96 -5.07 -37.15
C ARG A 26 -37.05 -4.70 -38.30
N LEU A 27 -37.65 -4.77 -39.48
CA LEU A 27 -37.04 -4.36 -40.73
C LEU A 27 -37.67 -3.05 -41.21
N PHE A 28 -36.86 -2.25 -41.88
CA PHE A 28 -37.31 -1.05 -42.55
C PHE A 28 -36.89 -1.15 -44.01
N GLU A 29 -37.84 -1.08 -44.91
CA GLU A 29 -37.57 -1.09 -46.34
C GLU A 29 -37.16 0.31 -46.79
N VAL A 30 -36.24 0.38 -47.75
CA VAL A 30 -35.79 1.63 -48.35
C VAL A 30 -35.90 1.54 -49.87
N GLN A 31 -36.75 2.39 -50.44
CA GLN A 31 -37.03 2.48 -51.86
C GLN A 31 -36.89 3.93 -52.32
N ASN A 32 -36.01 4.17 -53.31
CA ASN A 32 -35.75 5.51 -53.85
C ASN A 32 -35.41 6.54 -52.75
N GLY A 33 -34.66 6.09 -51.74
CA GLY A 33 -34.27 6.90 -50.58
C GLY A 33 -35.35 7.12 -49.51
N ARG A 34 -36.60 6.69 -49.75
CA ARG A 34 -37.69 6.74 -48.76
C ARG A 34 -37.69 5.50 -47.87
N ARG A 35 -37.84 5.70 -46.56
CA ARG A 35 -37.81 4.66 -45.54
C ARG A 35 -39.22 4.38 -45.03
N SER A 36 -39.66 3.12 -45.07
CA SER A 36 -40.93 2.65 -44.48
C SER A 36 -40.70 1.50 -43.50
N ILE A 37 -41.56 1.42 -42.47
CA ILE A 37 -41.51 0.34 -41.48
C ILE A 37 -42.24 -0.90 -42.00
N ILE A 38 -41.66 -2.07 -41.78
CA ILE A 38 -42.34 -3.36 -41.95
C ILE A 38 -42.98 -3.70 -40.60
N ASN A 39 -44.29 -3.92 -40.58
CA ASN A 39 -45.05 -4.11 -39.33
C ASN A 39 -44.82 -5.48 -38.69
N THR A 40 -44.34 -6.47 -39.46
CA THR A 40 -43.97 -7.79 -38.95
C THR A 40 -42.80 -7.69 -37.98
N ILE A 41 -42.94 -8.32 -36.82
CA ILE A 41 -41.87 -8.50 -35.84
C ILE A 41 -41.26 -9.88 -36.07
N PHE A 42 -39.94 -9.92 -36.16
CA PHE A 42 -39.18 -11.15 -36.35
C PHE A 42 -38.42 -11.51 -35.07
N THR A 43 -38.16 -12.78 -34.86
CA THR A 43 -37.44 -13.29 -33.68
C THR A 43 -36.28 -14.16 -34.13
N SER A 44 -35.10 -13.94 -33.58
CA SER A 44 -33.93 -14.80 -33.84
C SER A 44 -34.01 -16.13 -33.09
N ASN A 45 -33.39 -17.17 -33.64
CA ASN A 45 -33.23 -18.47 -33.00
C ASN A 45 -32.03 -18.50 -32.01
N GLU A 46 -31.67 -19.68 -31.50
CA GLU A 46 -30.55 -19.87 -30.57
C GLU A 46 -29.16 -19.50 -31.13
N ASN A 47 -29.02 -19.46 -32.45
CA ASN A 47 -27.81 -19.00 -33.14
C ASN A 47 -27.86 -17.50 -33.48
N GLY A 48 -28.86 -16.78 -32.96
CA GLY A 48 -29.08 -15.36 -33.26
C GLY A 48 -29.56 -15.13 -34.69
N GLU A 49 -30.05 -16.16 -35.38
CA GLU A 49 -30.43 -16.10 -36.79
C GLU A 49 -31.93 -16.06 -37.02
N ALA A 50 -32.34 -15.36 -38.08
CA ALA A 50 -33.69 -15.42 -38.62
C ALA A 50 -33.63 -15.65 -40.13
N PHE A 51 -34.48 -16.53 -40.64
CA PHE A 51 -34.58 -16.89 -42.04
C PHE A 51 -36.00 -16.66 -42.56
N PHE A 52 -36.12 -16.00 -43.70
CA PHE A 52 -37.42 -15.72 -44.32
C PHE A 52 -37.31 -15.45 -45.83
N ASN A 53 -38.44 -15.48 -46.53
CA ASN A 53 -38.52 -15.11 -47.94
C ASN A 53 -38.61 -13.58 -48.09
N ALA A 54 -37.66 -12.98 -48.80
CA ALA A 54 -37.59 -11.55 -49.03
C ALA A 54 -38.81 -11.00 -49.79
N LYS A 55 -39.42 -11.76 -50.71
CA LYS A 55 -40.62 -11.32 -51.44
C LYS A 55 -41.87 -11.25 -50.57
N GLU A 56 -41.93 -12.06 -49.52
CA GLU A 56 -43.05 -12.05 -48.57
C GLU A 56 -42.93 -10.88 -47.57
N VAL A 57 -41.71 -10.38 -47.37
CA VAL A 57 -41.38 -9.38 -46.36
C VAL A 57 -41.25 -7.96 -46.92
N PHE A 58 -40.67 -7.81 -48.12
CA PHE A 58 -40.40 -6.51 -48.74
C PHE A 58 -41.32 -6.24 -49.93
N LYS A 59 -41.70 -4.98 -50.14
CA LYS A 59 -42.44 -4.58 -51.35
C LYS A 59 -41.61 -4.74 -52.61
N GLU A 60 -42.28 -4.99 -53.71
CA GLU A 60 -41.67 -5.03 -55.03
C GLU A 60 -40.96 -3.69 -55.34
N GLY A 61 -39.72 -3.78 -55.82
CA GLY A 61 -38.86 -2.62 -56.09
C GLY A 61 -38.08 -2.07 -54.88
N THR A 62 -38.12 -2.72 -53.72
CA THR A 62 -37.25 -2.40 -52.58
C THR A 62 -35.77 -2.63 -52.94
N GLN A 63 -34.93 -1.63 -52.70
CA GLN A 63 -33.50 -1.66 -53.07
C GLN A 63 -32.61 -2.09 -51.90
N SER A 64 -32.96 -1.63 -50.70
CA SER A 64 -32.18 -1.86 -49.49
C SER A 64 -33.09 -1.90 -48.26
N PHE A 65 -32.54 -2.36 -47.15
CA PHE A 65 -33.24 -2.41 -45.88
C PHE A 65 -32.34 -1.97 -44.72
N GLU A 66 -32.98 -1.60 -43.61
CA GLU A 66 -32.33 -1.34 -42.33
C GLU A 66 -32.93 -2.29 -41.28
N ILE A 67 -32.15 -2.59 -40.24
CA ILE A 67 -32.54 -3.48 -39.15
C ILE A 67 -32.54 -2.68 -37.85
N GLY A 68 -33.54 -2.89 -36.99
CA GLY A 68 -33.54 -2.38 -35.63
C GLY A 68 -34.18 -3.34 -34.65
N LEU A 69 -33.64 -3.42 -33.44
CA LEU A 69 -34.19 -4.30 -32.39
C LEU A 69 -35.54 -3.77 -31.89
N HIS A 70 -36.44 -4.70 -31.60
CA HIS A 70 -37.75 -4.45 -31.03
C HIS A 70 -37.79 -4.94 -29.59
N ASN A 71 -38.52 -4.24 -28.72
CA ASN A 71 -38.68 -4.55 -27.29
C ASN A 71 -37.40 -4.96 -26.55
N THR A 72 -36.25 -4.41 -26.97
CA THR A 72 -34.98 -4.75 -26.35
C THR A 72 -34.78 -3.93 -25.07
N LEU A 73 -34.48 -4.64 -23.98
CA LEU A 73 -34.10 -4.05 -22.71
C LEU A 73 -32.61 -3.71 -22.70
N CYS A 74 -31.76 -4.62 -23.18
CA CYS A 74 -30.31 -4.56 -22.97
C CYS A 74 -29.50 -3.91 -24.11
N TYR A 75 -30.05 -3.80 -25.32
CA TYR A 75 -29.30 -3.33 -26.49
C TYR A 75 -29.85 -2.02 -27.06
N LYS A 76 -28.99 -1.24 -27.71
CA LYS A 76 -29.43 -0.10 -28.49
C LYS A 76 -30.34 -0.60 -29.62
N ARG A 77 -31.44 0.11 -29.87
CA ARG A 77 -32.38 -0.25 -30.94
C ARG A 77 -31.74 -0.22 -32.32
N LYS A 78 -30.71 0.61 -32.52
CA LYS A 78 -29.97 0.74 -33.78
C LYS A 78 -28.64 -0.03 -33.70
N PRO A 79 -28.18 -0.61 -34.83
CA PRO A 79 -26.91 -1.32 -34.88
C PRO A 79 -25.72 -0.37 -34.75
N ILE A 80 -24.55 -0.92 -34.40
CA ILE A 80 -23.27 -0.18 -34.27
C ILE A 80 -22.96 0.53 -35.58
N TYR A 81 -23.05 -0.21 -36.69
CA TYR A 81 -22.88 0.32 -38.04
C TYR A 81 -24.26 0.55 -38.65
N ASN A 82 -24.87 1.68 -38.32
CA ASN A 82 -26.21 2.05 -38.80
C ASN A 82 -26.18 2.51 -40.27
N HIS A 83 -26.03 1.55 -41.19
CA HIS A 83 -26.05 1.74 -42.63
C HIS A 83 -27.11 0.86 -43.31
N ARG A 84 -27.39 1.14 -44.58
CA ARG A 84 -28.39 0.44 -45.39
C ARG A 84 -27.79 -0.83 -46.00
N TYR A 85 -28.49 -1.94 -45.89
CA TYR A 85 -28.11 -3.23 -46.45
C TYR A 85 -28.76 -3.40 -47.83
N LEU A 86 -27.94 -3.54 -48.88
CA LEU A 86 -28.47 -3.77 -50.24
C LEU A 86 -29.06 -5.18 -50.34
N LEU A 87 -30.34 -5.28 -50.69
CA LEU A 87 -31.06 -6.56 -50.70
C LEU A 87 -30.39 -7.59 -51.62
N ARG A 88 -29.92 -7.15 -52.80
CA ARG A 88 -29.21 -7.98 -53.79
C ARG A 88 -27.96 -8.69 -53.26
N ASN A 89 -27.30 -8.12 -52.24
CA ASN A 89 -26.07 -8.69 -51.69
C ASN A 89 -26.35 -9.91 -50.81
N TYR A 90 -27.61 -10.13 -50.43
CA TYR A 90 -28.04 -11.17 -49.50
C TYR A 90 -29.01 -12.17 -50.15
N GLU A 91 -29.19 -12.11 -51.47
CA GLU A 91 -29.91 -13.13 -52.24
C GLU A 91 -29.29 -14.52 -52.02
N TYR A 92 -30.02 -15.60 -52.31
CA TYR A 92 -29.54 -16.98 -52.09
C TYR A 92 -29.20 -17.27 -50.61
N GLY A 93 -29.76 -16.51 -49.67
CA GLY A 93 -29.58 -16.71 -48.24
C GLY A 93 -28.13 -16.48 -47.78
N TYR A 94 -27.37 -15.60 -48.44
CA TYR A 94 -26.12 -15.09 -47.89
C TYR A 94 -26.40 -14.37 -46.57
N LEU A 95 -25.49 -14.56 -45.60
CA LEU A 95 -25.71 -14.14 -44.23
C LEU A 95 -25.47 -12.64 -44.07
N CYS A 96 -26.49 -11.92 -43.59
CA CYS A 96 -26.38 -10.53 -43.15
C CYS A 96 -26.09 -10.50 -41.65
N GLU A 97 -24.83 -10.24 -41.28
CA GLU A 97 -24.44 -10.11 -39.86
C GLU A 97 -24.55 -8.66 -39.40
N VAL A 98 -25.27 -8.45 -38.29
CA VAL A 98 -25.51 -7.12 -37.75
C VAL A 98 -25.21 -7.08 -36.26
N LYS A 99 -24.28 -6.19 -35.89
CA LYS A 99 -23.84 -6.02 -34.51
C LYS A 99 -24.58 -4.88 -33.80
N PHE A 100 -24.99 -5.13 -32.57
CA PHE A 100 -25.64 -4.15 -31.70
C PHE A 100 -24.81 -3.89 -30.45
N ALA A 101 -24.71 -2.63 -30.06
CA ALA A 101 -24.09 -2.23 -28.80
C ALA A 101 -25.09 -2.37 -27.66
N LYS A 102 -24.59 -2.70 -26.46
CA LYS A 102 -25.40 -2.67 -25.24
C LYS A 102 -25.85 -1.24 -24.93
N LYS A 103 -26.98 -1.10 -24.22
CA LYS A 103 -27.37 0.18 -23.62
C LYS A 103 -26.41 0.44 -22.46
N ALA A 104 -25.74 1.58 -22.49
CA ALA A 104 -25.10 2.10 -21.30
C ALA A 104 -26.19 2.52 -20.32
N ASP A 105 -25.91 2.43 -19.03
CA ASP A 105 -26.73 3.12 -18.04
C ASP A 105 -26.49 4.63 -18.20
N ASP A 106 -27.55 5.42 -18.37
CA ASP A 106 -27.50 6.87 -18.62
C ASP A 106 -27.15 7.65 -17.33
N ALA A 107 -26.09 7.21 -16.65
CA ALA A 107 -25.74 7.59 -15.28
C ALA A 107 -26.94 7.47 -14.32
N SER A 108 -27.80 6.48 -14.54
CA SER A 108 -28.98 6.25 -13.70
C SER A 108 -28.63 5.78 -12.31
N ILE A 109 -27.52 5.09 -12.15
CA ILE A 109 -26.95 4.71 -10.86
C ILE A 109 -25.68 5.53 -10.67
N GLU A 110 -25.64 6.28 -9.58
CA GLU A 110 -24.64 7.32 -9.31
C GLU A 110 -23.43 6.78 -8.55
N LYS A 111 -23.67 5.89 -7.58
CA LYS A 111 -22.66 5.21 -6.76
C LYS A 111 -23.25 4.00 -6.04
N VAL A 112 -22.37 3.12 -5.61
CA VAL A 112 -22.66 2.06 -4.63
C VAL A 112 -21.86 2.37 -3.37
N THR A 113 -22.44 2.14 -2.20
CA THR A 113 -21.74 2.26 -0.93
C THR A 113 -21.87 0.99 -0.12
N LEU A 114 -20.78 0.57 0.50
CA LEU A 114 -20.77 -0.46 1.53
C LEU A 114 -21.24 0.16 2.85
N LYS A 115 -22.24 -0.45 3.50
CA LYS A 115 -22.65 -0.07 4.84
C LYS A 115 -21.50 -0.35 5.80
N PRO A 116 -21.08 0.65 6.62
CA PRO A 116 -19.91 0.50 7.47
C PRO A 116 -20.14 -0.57 8.54
N LYS A 117 -19.12 -1.37 8.80
CA LYS A 117 -19.08 -2.27 9.96
C LYS A 117 -18.65 -1.44 11.16
N GLU A 118 -19.60 -1.01 11.98
CA GLU A 118 -19.31 -0.25 13.20
C GLU A 118 -18.92 -1.18 14.36
N TYR A 119 -17.93 -0.75 15.14
CA TYR A 119 -17.57 -1.34 16.42
C TYR A 119 -17.59 -0.26 17.52
N LEU A 120 -18.25 -0.55 18.64
CA LEU A 120 -18.28 0.31 19.81
C LEU A 120 -17.20 -0.12 20.80
N LEU A 121 -16.23 0.76 21.03
CA LEU A 121 -15.16 0.55 22.00
C LEU A 121 -15.66 0.70 23.44
N ASP A 122 -14.88 0.18 24.38
CA ASP A 122 -15.12 0.24 25.84
C ASP A 122 -15.15 1.68 26.39
N ASN A 123 -14.57 2.63 25.67
CA ASN A 123 -14.60 4.07 25.98
C ASN A 123 -15.75 4.82 25.26
N ASN A 124 -16.74 4.11 24.70
CA ASN A 124 -17.86 4.63 23.90
C ASN A 124 -17.48 5.31 22.58
N GLU A 125 -16.23 5.19 22.14
CA GLU A 125 -15.84 5.61 20.80
C GLU A 125 -16.35 4.61 19.76
N LYS A 126 -16.86 5.14 18.64
CA LYS A 126 -17.25 4.32 17.50
C LYS A 126 -16.16 4.32 16.45
N ILE A 127 -15.78 3.15 15.98
CA ILE A 127 -14.86 2.99 14.85
C ILE A 127 -15.52 2.24 13.71
N ILE A 128 -15.11 2.55 12.48
CA ILE A 128 -15.54 1.84 11.27
C ILE A 128 -14.44 0.85 10.91
N LEU A 129 -14.77 -0.44 10.98
CA LEU A 129 -13.88 -1.54 10.61
C LEU A 129 -13.79 -1.67 9.10
N LYS A 130 -12.57 -1.90 8.61
CA LYS A 130 -12.30 -2.04 7.17
C LYS A 130 -11.75 -3.42 6.79
N PHE A 131 -11.50 -4.29 7.77
CA PHE A 131 -11.14 -5.69 7.49
C PHE A 131 -12.37 -6.56 7.23
N TYR A 132 -12.35 -7.27 6.09
CA TYR A 132 -13.39 -8.20 5.66
C TYR A 132 -12.79 -9.60 5.43
N ALA A 133 -13.31 -10.60 6.12
CA ALA A 133 -12.90 -11.98 5.96
C ALA A 133 -13.73 -12.71 4.88
N GLY A 134 -13.18 -13.76 4.30
CA GLY A 134 -13.94 -14.65 3.43
C GLY A 134 -15.14 -15.27 4.16
N GLY A 135 -16.34 -15.09 3.64
CA GLY A 135 -17.59 -15.55 4.27
C GLY A 135 -18.33 -14.52 5.12
N ASP A 136 -17.74 -13.35 5.36
CA ASP A 136 -18.43 -12.24 6.03
C ASP A 136 -19.67 -11.82 5.23
N ILE A 137 -20.73 -11.41 5.92
CA ILE A 137 -21.94 -10.86 5.30
C ILE A 137 -21.81 -9.35 5.27
N VAL A 138 -21.96 -8.77 4.08
CA VAL A 138 -21.90 -7.32 3.85
C VAL A 138 -23.21 -6.79 3.30
N GLU A 139 -23.54 -5.54 3.63
CA GLU A 139 -24.72 -4.84 3.12
C GLU A 139 -24.29 -3.67 2.23
N LEU A 140 -24.82 -3.60 1.00
CA LEU A 140 -24.54 -2.51 0.07
C LEU A 140 -25.82 -1.78 -0.31
N GLU A 141 -25.69 -0.48 -0.59
CA GLU A 141 -26.77 0.40 -1.03
C GLU A 141 -26.37 1.08 -2.35
N ALA A 142 -27.29 1.04 -3.32
CA ALA A 142 -27.18 1.79 -4.57
C ALA A 142 -27.86 3.16 -4.45
N PHE A 143 -27.16 4.20 -4.87
CA PHE A 143 -27.70 5.54 -5.04
C PHE A 143 -28.01 5.77 -6.51
N TYR A 144 -29.24 6.19 -6.81
CA TYR A 144 -29.74 6.26 -8.17
C TYR A 144 -30.70 7.43 -8.37
N ASP A 145 -30.82 7.83 -9.62
CA ASP A 145 -31.74 8.86 -10.07
C ASP A 145 -33.14 8.25 -10.24
N VAL A 146 -34.01 8.53 -9.28
CA VAL A 146 -35.42 8.08 -9.24
C VAL A 146 -36.24 8.55 -10.46
N THR A 147 -35.76 9.56 -11.20
CA THR A 147 -36.43 10.02 -12.44
C THR A 147 -36.10 9.14 -13.64
N LYS A 148 -35.01 8.36 -13.57
CA LYS A 148 -34.52 7.52 -14.67
C LYS A 148 -34.82 6.03 -14.47
N ILE A 149 -34.81 5.56 -13.22
CA ILE A 149 -34.99 4.13 -12.91
C ILE A 149 -35.82 3.92 -11.64
N GLN A 150 -36.55 2.82 -11.61
CA GLN A 150 -37.24 2.34 -10.40
C GLN A 150 -36.34 1.40 -9.60
N GLU A 151 -36.67 1.24 -8.32
CA GLU A 151 -35.88 0.42 -7.39
C GLU A 151 -35.76 -1.05 -7.83
N ASP A 152 -36.86 -1.63 -8.30
CA ASP A 152 -36.96 -3.01 -8.76
C ASP A 152 -36.24 -3.25 -10.10
N GLU A 153 -35.83 -2.19 -10.80
CA GLU A 153 -35.03 -2.31 -12.02
C GLU A 153 -33.51 -2.40 -11.73
N ILE A 154 -33.09 -2.13 -10.49
CA ILE A 154 -31.68 -2.17 -10.08
C ILE A 154 -31.26 -3.62 -9.87
N LYS A 155 -30.30 -4.09 -10.66
CA LYS A 155 -29.69 -5.42 -10.56
C LYS A 155 -28.31 -5.33 -9.93
N TRP A 156 -27.86 -6.45 -9.37
CA TRP A 156 -26.54 -6.59 -8.75
C TRP A 156 -25.68 -7.62 -9.45
N GLY A 157 -24.37 -7.34 -9.54
CA GLY A 157 -23.39 -8.20 -10.16
C GLY A 157 -22.04 -8.10 -9.47
N TYR A 158 -21.13 -9.00 -9.79
CA TYR A 158 -19.79 -8.99 -9.22
C TYR A 158 -18.70 -9.48 -10.17
N THR A 159 -17.47 -9.07 -9.90
CA THR A 159 -16.26 -9.59 -10.54
C THR A 159 -15.23 -9.90 -9.46
N LEU A 160 -14.60 -11.08 -9.54
CA LEU A 160 -13.44 -11.41 -8.72
C LEU A 160 -12.17 -10.94 -9.42
N LEU A 161 -11.37 -10.17 -8.71
CA LEU A 161 -10.08 -9.66 -9.16
C LEU A 161 -9.00 -10.50 -8.47
N THR A 162 -8.35 -11.34 -9.26
CA THR A 162 -7.20 -12.15 -8.83
C THR A 162 -5.93 -11.61 -9.48
N ALA A 163 -4.88 -11.39 -8.68
CA ALA A 163 -3.63 -10.78 -9.11
C ALA A 163 -2.81 -11.60 -10.13
N SER A 164 -3.23 -12.83 -10.45
CA SER A 164 -2.51 -13.73 -11.36
C SER A 164 -2.55 -13.31 -12.85
N SER A 165 -3.22 -12.21 -13.22
CA SER A 165 -3.19 -11.65 -14.57
C SER A 165 -2.63 -10.23 -14.55
N GLN A 166 -1.70 -9.93 -15.49
CA GLN A 166 -1.13 -8.57 -15.66
C GLN A 166 -2.21 -7.51 -15.93
N GLU A 167 -3.35 -7.91 -16.49
CA GLU A 167 -4.49 -7.03 -16.76
C GLU A 167 -5.28 -6.69 -15.48
N HIS A 168 -5.47 -7.64 -14.56
CA HIS A 168 -6.10 -7.37 -13.27
C HIS A 168 -5.25 -6.47 -12.37
N SER A 169 -3.93 -6.60 -12.41
CA SER A 169 -3.03 -5.72 -11.63
C SER A 169 -3.21 -4.26 -12.00
N LYS A 170 -3.18 -3.91 -13.30
CA LYS A 170 -3.36 -2.53 -13.77
C LYS A 170 -4.73 -1.97 -13.43
N ASN A 171 -5.78 -2.79 -13.54
CA ASN A 171 -7.13 -2.37 -13.18
C ASN A 171 -7.24 -2.10 -11.67
N LEU A 172 -6.59 -2.91 -10.84
CA LEU A 172 -6.64 -2.77 -9.39
C LEU A 172 -5.99 -1.46 -8.93
N ASP A 173 -4.89 -1.04 -9.55
CA ASP A 173 -4.22 0.24 -9.23
C ASP A 173 -5.15 1.43 -9.42
N THR A 174 -5.84 1.48 -10.55
CA THR A 174 -6.78 2.56 -10.84
C THR A 174 -8.02 2.47 -9.96
N LEU A 175 -8.49 1.26 -9.62
CA LEU A 175 -9.61 1.09 -8.69
C LEU A 175 -9.25 1.52 -7.27
N ASN A 176 -8.03 1.20 -6.82
CA ASN A 176 -7.49 1.66 -5.54
C ASN A 176 -7.45 3.19 -5.51
N LYS A 177 -6.96 3.83 -6.58
CA LYS A 177 -6.99 5.29 -6.76
C LYS A 177 -8.39 5.87 -6.66
N ASN A 178 -9.34 5.32 -7.42
CA ASN A 178 -10.71 5.83 -7.46
C ASN A 178 -11.43 5.69 -6.10
N GLN A 179 -11.18 4.63 -5.35
CA GLN A 179 -11.73 4.47 -3.99
C GLN A 179 -11.22 5.52 -3.01
N LEU A 180 -9.96 5.92 -3.16
CA LEU A 180 -9.31 6.85 -2.23
C LEU A 180 -9.60 8.32 -2.59
N THR A 181 -9.66 8.68 -3.87
CA THR A 181 -9.77 10.07 -4.32
C THR A 181 -11.18 10.52 -4.70
N ASN A 182 -12.15 9.60 -4.78
CA ASN A 182 -13.44 9.83 -5.42
C ASN A 182 -13.34 10.37 -6.87
N ASP A 183 -12.16 10.31 -7.51
CA ASP A 183 -11.96 10.83 -8.86
C ASP A 183 -12.56 9.87 -9.88
N LYS A 184 -13.67 10.29 -10.51
CA LYS A 184 -14.41 9.48 -11.48
C LYS A 184 -13.86 9.61 -12.91
N LYS A 185 -12.81 10.39 -13.16
CA LYS A 185 -12.31 10.63 -14.53
C LYS A 185 -11.72 9.39 -15.20
N ASP A 186 -10.99 8.55 -14.47
CA ASP A 186 -10.33 7.36 -15.04
C ASP A 186 -11.28 6.17 -15.24
N SER A 187 -12.49 6.22 -14.68
CA SER A 187 -13.48 5.13 -14.76
C SER A 187 -13.96 4.79 -16.18
N SER A 188 -13.86 5.72 -17.14
CA SER A 188 -14.28 5.49 -18.53
C SER A 188 -13.36 4.53 -19.30
N LEU A 189 -12.14 4.28 -18.82
CA LEU A 189 -11.16 3.42 -19.49
C LEU A 189 -11.50 1.93 -19.39
N PHE A 190 -12.44 1.55 -18.53
CA PHE A 190 -12.69 0.16 -18.18
C PHE A 190 -14.05 -0.38 -18.63
N ASP A 191 -14.91 0.45 -19.23
CA ASP A 191 -16.33 0.14 -19.46
C ASP A 191 -16.57 -1.02 -20.46
N ASP A 192 -15.69 -1.24 -21.45
CA ASP A 192 -15.96 -2.21 -22.53
C ASP A 192 -15.68 -3.68 -22.16
N LYS A 193 -14.82 -3.95 -21.15
CA LYS A 193 -14.36 -5.31 -20.79
C LYS A 193 -15.01 -5.91 -19.53
N ILE A 194 -15.72 -5.12 -18.71
CA ILE A 194 -16.37 -5.65 -17.49
C ILE A 194 -17.43 -6.67 -17.82
N SER A 195 -18.22 -6.40 -18.87
CA SER A 195 -19.43 -7.17 -19.12
C SER A 195 -19.17 -8.64 -19.46
N THR A 196 -17.93 -9.00 -19.83
CA THR A 196 -17.50 -10.37 -20.14
C THR A 196 -16.86 -11.11 -18.95
N THR A 197 -16.59 -10.41 -17.84
CA THR A 197 -15.98 -10.96 -16.62
C THR A 197 -16.85 -10.75 -15.37
N CYS A 198 -18.05 -10.19 -15.55
CA CYS A 198 -19.00 -9.92 -14.50
C CYS A 198 -20.07 -11.02 -14.46
N TYR A 199 -20.37 -11.45 -13.25
CA TYR A 199 -21.32 -12.52 -12.94
C TYR A 199 -22.53 -11.95 -12.22
N HIS A 200 -23.68 -12.61 -12.39
CA HIS A 200 -24.88 -12.25 -11.69
C HIS A 200 -24.77 -12.50 -10.18
N ILE A 201 -25.41 -11.63 -9.40
CA ILE A 201 -25.83 -11.98 -8.05
C ILE A 201 -27.29 -12.41 -8.15
N GLU A 202 -27.58 -13.63 -7.69
CA GLU A 202 -28.89 -14.25 -7.82
C GLU A 202 -29.63 -14.27 -6.47
N LYS A 203 -30.95 -14.23 -6.53
CA LYS A 203 -31.83 -14.37 -5.38
C LYS A 203 -32.19 -15.84 -5.18
N ARG A 204 -31.85 -16.41 -4.02
CA ARG A 204 -32.36 -17.73 -3.58
C ARG A 204 -33.09 -17.58 -2.26
N GLY A 205 -34.42 -17.63 -2.30
CA GLY A 205 -35.25 -17.25 -1.15
C GLY A 205 -35.05 -15.76 -0.83
N ASP A 206 -34.73 -15.44 0.41
CA ASP A 206 -34.44 -14.07 0.87
C ASP A 206 -32.94 -13.74 0.89
N ILE A 207 -32.10 -14.61 0.34
CA ILE A 207 -30.63 -14.49 0.40
C ILE A 207 -30.08 -14.18 -1.00
N ALA A 208 -29.12 -13.25 -1.06
CA ALA A 208 -28.33 -13.03 -2.26
C ALA A 208 -27.14 -13.98 -2.32
N ILE A 209 -26.93 -14.61 -3.48
CA ILE A 209 -25.83 -15.55 -3.72
C ILE A 209 -24.99 -15.12 -4.92
N LEU A 210 -23.67 -15.27 -4.79
CA LEU A 210 -22.74 -15.14 -5.90
C LEU A 210 -22.98 -16.30 -6.88
N SER A 211 -23.44 -15.99 -8.10
CA SER A 211 -23.72 -17.01 -9.11
C SER A 211 -22.56 -17.18 -10.08
N GLY A 212 -22.44 -18.39 -10.66
CA GLY A 212 -21.46 -18.65 -11.72
C GLY A 212 -21.96 -18.23 -13.11
N THR A 213 -23.09 -17.53 -13.21
CA THR A 213 -23.74 -17.17 -14.47
C THR A 213 -23.17 -15.83 -14.98
N PRO A 214 -22.43 -15.81 -16.10
CA PRO A 214 -21.90 -14.58 -16.66
C PRO A 214 -23.05 -13.67 -17.15
N ILE A 215 -22.90 -12.36 -16.93
CA ILE A 215 -23.94 -11.38 -17.30
C ILE A 215 -24.11 -11.28 -18.82
N ASP A 216 -23.05 -11.48 -19.60
CA ASP A 216 -23.13 -11.49 -21.06
C ASP A 216 -23.91 -12.69 -21.62
N MET A 217 -23.87 -13.85 -20.95
CA MET A 217 -24.60 -15.06 -21.33
C MET A 217 -26.11 -14.99 -21.06
N MET A 218 -26.54 -14.31 -19.99
CA MET A 218 -27.95 -14.24 -19.60
C MET A 218 -28.36 -12.85 -19.07
N GLN A 219 -28.36 -11.86 -19.95
CA GLN A 219 -28.46 -10.43 -19.58
C GLN A 219 -29.72 -10.02 -18.80
N ASP A 220 -30.85 -10.69 -19.05
CA ASP A 220 -32.06 -10.56 -18.23
C ASP A 220 -32.35 -11.87 -17.51
N ASN A 221 -31.49 -12.20 -16.56
CA ASN A 221 -31.66 -13.35 -15.69
C ASN A 221 -32.87 -13.12 -14.77
N PRO A 222 -33.94 -13.95 -14.85
CA PRO A 222 -35.10 -13.81 -13.97
C PRO A 222 -34.71 -14.03 -12.49
N GLN A 223 -33.65 -14.79 -12.23
CA GLN A 223 -33.12 -15.03 -10.87
C GLN A 223 -32.21 -13.91 -10.38
N ALA A 224 -31.90 -12.89 -11.20
CA ALA A 224 -31.07 -11.78 -10.76
C ALA A 224 -31.70 -11.10 -9.54
N TYR A 225 -30.86 -10.86 -8.53
CA TYR A 225 -31.27 -10.08 -7.37
C TYR A 225 -31.57 -8.64 -7.80
N ARG A 226 -32.71 -8.11 -7.35
CA ARG A 226 -33.20 -6.77 -7.68
C ARG A 226 -33.52 -5.98 -6.42
N GLY A 227 -33.26 -4.68 -6.46
CA GLY A 227 -33.58 -3.75 -5.38
C GLY A 227 -32.45 -2.78 -5.06
N LYS A 228 -32.76 -1.75 -4.26
CA LYS A 228 -31.81 -0.69 -3.89
C LYS A 228 -30.69 -1.19 -2.98
N THR A 229 -30.97 -2.20 -2.15
CA THR A 229 -30.04 -2.73 -1.15
C THR A 229 -29.84 -4.22 -1.33
N ILE A 230 -28.65 -4.70 -0.98
CA ILE A 230 -28.31 -6.11 -1.02
C ILE A 230 -27.51 -6.51 0.21
N GLN A 231 -27.84 -7.67 0.79
CA GLN A 231 -27.01 -8.36 1.78
C GLN A 231 -26.43 -9.61 1.15
N ILE A 232 -25.10 -9.73 1.13
CA ILE A 232 -24.41 -10.81 0.44
C ILE A 232 -23.28 -11.39 1.29
N ALA A 233 -23.17 -12.72 1.29
CA ALA A 233 -22.03 -13.42 1.85
C ALA A 233 -20.84 -13.35 0.87
N LEU A 234 -19.72 -12.82 1.35
CA LEU A 234 -18.47 -12.79 0.60
C LEU A 234 -17.97 -14.21 0.32
N PRO A 235 -17.22 -14.44 -0.78
CA PRO A 235 -16.72 -15.77 -1.11
C PRO A 235 -15.92 -16.37 0.06
N LYS A 236 -16.24 -17.61 0.44
CA LYS A 236 -15.48 -18.33 1.46
C LYS A 236 -14.10 -18.67 0.91
N THR A 237 -13.08 -17.96 1.39
CA THR A 237 -11.69 -18.13 0.99
C THR A 237 -10.77 -17.76 2.15
N THR A 238 -9.61 -18.38 2.20
CA THR A 238 -8.48 -17.96 3.05
C THR A 238 -7.45 -17.15 2.26
N ASN A 239 -7.56 -17.11 0.93
CA ASN A 239 -6.65 -16.37 0.06
C ASN A 239 -7.01 -14.89 0.06
N GLN A 240 -5.99 -14.05 -0.13
CA GLN A 240 -6.21 -12.64 -0.44
C GLN A 240 -6.72 -12.48 -1.85
N GLN A 241 -7.86 -11.81 -2.00
CA GLN A 241 -8.46 -11.50 -3.29
C GLN A 241 -9.33 -10.25 -3.18
N ALA A 242 -9.54 -9.58 -4.30
CA ALA A 242 -10.44 -8.45 -4.39
C ALA A 242 -11.76 -8.87 -5.04
N ILE A 243 -12.87 -8.34 -4.56
CA ILE A 243 -14.18 -8.44 -5.20
C ILE A 243 -14.70 -7.06 -5.51
N LEU A 244 -15.20 -6.89 -6.71
CA LEU A 244 -15.89 -5.69 -7.14
C LEU A 244 -17.38 -5.99 -7.27
N ILE A 245 -18.20 -5.25 -6.55
CA ILE A 245 -19.66 -5.42 -6.56
C ILE A 245 -20.29 -4.21 -7.26
N PHE A 246 -21.20 -4.48 -8.18
CA PHE A 246 -21.84 -3.49 -9.05
C PHE A 246 -23.34 -3.42 -8.80
N ALA A 247 -23.89 -2.21 -8.93
CA ALA A 247 -25.31 -2.01 -9.19
C ALA A 247 -25.49 -1.50 -10.63
N TYR A 248 -26.46 -2.04 -11.36
CA TYR A 248 -26.69 -1.71 -12.77
C TYR A 248 -28.15 -1.92 -13.19
N LYS A 249 -28.61 -1.18 -14.20
CA LYS A 249 -29.90 -1.42 -14.86
C LYS A 249 -29.72 -2.25 -16.14
N ASN A 250 -28.82 -1.85 -17.02
CA ASN A 250 -28.57 -2.52 -18.28
C ASN A 250 -27.16 -3.12 -18.33
N THR A 251 -26.15 -2.34 -17.94
CA THR A 251 -24.74 -2.75 -18.00
C THR A 251 -23.96 -2.35 -16.75
N PRO A 252 -23.18 -3.27 -16.15
CA PRO A 252 -22.28 -2.93 -15.06
C PRO A 252 -21.28 -1.84 -15.46
N ASN A 253 -21.01 -0.92 -14.54
CA ASN A 253 -20.04 0.16 -14.71
C ASN A 253 -19.26 0.39 -13.40
N TYR A 254 -17.95 0.65 -13.49
CA TYR A 254 -17.11 0.94 -12.32
C TYR A 254 -17.55 2.16 -11.49
N ARG A 255 -18.19 3.17 -12.09
CA ARG A 255 -18.74 4.34 -11.36
C ARG A 255 -19.80 3.95 -10.34
N ALA A 256 -20.52 2.86 -10.60
CA ALA A 256 -21.55 2.30 -9.75
C ALA A 256 -21.07 0.98 -9.13
N SER A 257 -19.84 0.97 -8.62
CA SER A 257 -19.22 -0.21 -8.02
C SER A 257 -18.55 0.08 -6.69
N GLN A 258 -18.34 -0.97 -5.91
CA GLN A 258 -17.65 -0.94 -4.64
C GLN A 258 -16.63 -2.08 -4.59
N LEU A 259 -15.34 -1.74 -4.46
CA LEU A 259 -14.26 -2.70 -4.27
C LEU A 259 -14.17 -3.10 -2.79
N ILE A 260 -14.02 -4.39 -2.53
CA ILE A 260 -13.82 -4.98 -1.21
C ILE A 260 -12.60 -5.91 -1.29
N ARG A 261 -11.63 -5.71 -0.39
CA ARG A 261 -10.44 -6.57 -0.25
C ARG A 261 -10.71 -7.62 0.82
N LEU A 262 -10.56 -8.88 0.46
CA LEU A 262 -10.81 -10.01 1.35
C LEU A 262 -9.49 -10.48 1.95
N ASN A 263 -9.50 -10.71 3.26
CA ASN A 263 -8.36 -11.19 4.03
C ASN A 263 -7.13 -10.26 3.96
N ASP A 264 -7.35 -8.95 3.82
CA ASP A 264 -6.33 -7.91 3.91
C ASP A 264 -5.85 -7.75 5.37
N TYR A 265 -5.11 -8.75 5.87
CA TYR A 265 -4.73 -8.87 7.28
C TYR A 265 -4.05 -7.63 7.87
N PRO A 266 -3.20 -6.86 7.17
CA PRO A 266 -2.68 -5.59 7.68
C PRO A 266 -3.76 -4.59 8.13
N GLN A 267 -4.97 -4.66 7.58
CA GLN A 267 -6.09 -3.82 8.02
C GLN A 267 -6.52 -4.10 9.47
N ILE A 268 -6.29 -5.31 9.99
CA ILE A 268 -6.51 -5.63 11.42
C ILE A 268 -5.58 -4.79 12.30
N THR A 269 -4.30 -4.71 11.93
CA THR A 269 -3.29 -3.90 12.64
C THR A 269 -3.70 -2.42 12.63
N ILE A 270 -4.16 -1.90 11.48
CA ILE A 270 -4.63 -0.51 11.35
C ILE A 270 -5.83 -0.23 12.25
N ASP A 271 -6.86 -1.07 12.19
CA ASP A 271 -8.10 -0.87 12.94
C ASP A 271 -7.86 -1.00 14.46
N CYS A 272 -6.99 -1.92 14.88
CA CYS A 272 -6.62 -2.07 16.29
C CYS A 272 -5.74 -0.91 16.79
N THR A 273 -4.78 -0.42 16.00
CA THR A 273 -3.95 0.73 16.38
C THR A 273 -4.79 2.01 16.51
N LEU A 274 -5.81 2.19 15.66
CA LEU A 274 -6.80 3.25 15.84
C LEU A 274 -7.50 3.13 17.20
N ALA A 275 -8.01 1.94 17.53
CA ALA A 275 -8.68 1.67 18.80
C ALA A 275 -7.78 1.93 20.02
N GLU A 276 -6.52 1.49 19.97
CA GLU A 276 -5.53 1.75 21.04
C GLU A 276 -5.25 3.24 21.21
N THR A 277 -5.16 4.00 20.11
CA THR A 277 -4.99 5.46 20.16
C THR A 277 -6.14 6.13 20.89
N LEU A 278 -7.38 5.74 20.57
CA LEU A 278 -8.59 6.29 21.18
C LEU A 278 -8.69 5.94 22.66
N ARG A 279 -8.40 4.68 23.04
CA ARG A 279 -8.36 4.27 24.45
C ARG A 279 -7.31 5.05 25.24
N ALA A 280 -6.11 5.18 24.69
CA ALA A 280 -5.02 5.94 25.31
C ALA A 280 -5.42 7.40 25.51
N TYR A 281 -6.07 8.01 24.51
CA TYR A 281 -6.52 9.39 24.57
C TYR A 281 -7.59 9.60 25.65
N THR A 282 -8.60 8.72 25.72
CA THR A 282 -9.61 8.80 26.78
C THR A 282 -9.01 8.64 28.18
N ARG A 283 -7.97 7.79 28.31
CA ARG A 283 -7.23 7.59 29.57
C ARG A 283 -6.25 8.73 29.89
N GLN A 284 -6.13 9.73 29.00
CA GLN A 284 -5.16 10.84 29.10
C GLN A 284 -3.71 10.36 29.16
N ASP A 285 -3.42 9.20 28.54
CA ASP A 285 -2.05 8.71 28.36
C ASP A 285 -1.44 9.31 27.10
N ASN A 286 -0.92 10.53 27.22
CA ASN A 286 -0.36 11.28 26.10
C ASN A 286 0.76 10.53 25.36
N ILE A 287 1.55 9.71 26.05
CA ILE A 287 2.67 8.97 25.45
C ILE A 287 2.12 7.81 24.60
N ALA A 288 1.16 7.06 25.13
CA ALA A 288 0.52 5.99 24.38
C ALA A 288 -0.30 6.54 23.20
N THR A 289 -1.02 7.65 23.38
CA THR A 289 -1.71 8.34 22.28
C THR A 289 -0.73 8.74 21.18
N LEU A 290 0.43 9.29 21.55
CA LEU A 290 1.47 9.67 20.59
C LEU A 290 2.01 8.46 19.81
N GLY A 291 2.38 7.37 20.49
CA GLY A 291 2.95 6.19 19.84
C GLY A 291 1.95 5.46 18.93
N TRP A 292 0.78 5.11 19.46
CA TRP A 292 -0.26 4.45 18.68
C TRP A 292 -0.78 5.34 17.55
N GLY A 293 -0.94 6.63 17.81
CA GLY A 293 -1.41 7.58 16.80
C GLY A 293 -0.45 7.72 15.62
N VAL A 294 0.86 7.84 15.89
CA VAL A 294 1.87 7.86 14.83
C VAL A 294 1.92 6.52 14.09
N SER A 295 1.75 5.38 14.78
CA SER A 295 1.65 4.06 14.13
C SER A 295 0.45 3.96 13.22
N TYR A 296 -0.72 4.43 13.64
CA TYR A 296 -1.91 4.48 12.79
C TYR A 296 -1.60 5.27 11.51
N VAL A 297 -1.06 6.48 11.63
CA VAL A 297 -0.74 7.32 10.46
C VAL A 297 0.24 6.61 9.54
N CYS A 298 1.35 6.09 10.06
CA CYS A 298 2.34 5.40 9.23
C CYS A 298 1.79 4.13 8.55
N GLN A 299 0.95 3.35 9.24
CA GLN A 299 0.31 2.18 8.62
C GLN A 299 -0.69 2.59 7.52
N ARG A 300 -1.43 3.70 7.70
CA ARG A 300 -2.26 4.28 6.63
C ARG A 300 -1.42 4.75 5.46
N LEU A 301 -0.28 5.41 5.72
CA LEU A 301 0.65 5.82 4.66
C LEU A 301 1.19 4.62 3.88
N TRP A 302 1.49 3.52 4.57
CA TRP A 302 1.92 2.29 3.91
C TRP A 302 0.77 1.70 3.07
N HIS A 303 -0.39 1.46 3.67
CA HIS A 303 -1.52 0.73 3.07
C HIS A 303 -2.25 1.48 1.96
N ASP A 304 -2.37 2.81 2.04
CA ASP A 304 -3.14 3.61 1.09
C ASP A 304 -2.37 3.97 -0.18
N ASN A 305 -1.11 3.52 -0.30
CA ASN A 305 -0.24 3.88 -1.43
C ASN A 305 0.19 2.65 -2.26
N PRO A 306 0.33 2.81 -3.59
CA PRO A 306 0.79 1.73 -4.45
C PRO A 306 2.19 1.26 -4.08
N SER A 307 2.40 -0.06 -4.05
CA SER A 307 3.71 -0.64 -3.73
C SER A 307 4.79 -0.40 -4.79
N ASP A 308 4.39 -0.12 -6.03
CA ASP A 308 5.29 0.08 -7.18
C ASP A 308 5.49 1.56 -7.56
N ALA A 309 5.11 2.48 -6.67
CA ALA A 309 5.21 3.92 -6.94
C ALA A 309 6.66 4.37 -7.23
N LYS A 310 6.81 5.15 -8.31
CA LYS A 310 8.13 5.60 -8.81
C LYS A 310 8.43 7.08 -8.57
N GLU A 311 7.48 7.86 -8.11
CA GLU A 311 7.60 9.30 -7.83
C GLU A 311 6.48 9.70 -6.87
N LEU A 312 6.70 10.72 -6.06
CA LEU A 312 5.74 11.21 -5.07
C LEU A 312 4.43 11.65 -5.73
N SER A 313 4.49 12.16 -6.96
CA SER A 313 3.32 12.59 -7.76
C SER A 313 2.39 11.44 -8.17
N LYS A 314 2.88 10.19 -8.17
CA LYS A 314 2.07 8.99 -8.45
C LYS A 314 1.37 8.44 -7.22
N LEU A 315 1.77 8.91 -6.03
CA LEU A 315 1.17 8.50 -4.78
C LEU A 315 -0.20 9.14 -4.61
N ILE A 316 -1.11 8.38 -4.03
CA ILE A 316 -2.41 8.90 -3.58
C ILE A 316 -2.25 9.58 -2.22
N TYR A 317 -1.03 9.51 -1.66
CA TYR A 317 -0.56 10.20 -0.48
C TYR A 317 -1.22 11.55 -0.30
N ILE A 318 -2.15 11.58 0.63
CA ILE A 318 -2.66 12.80 1.18
C ILE A 318 -1.79 13.08 2.39
N ASP A 319 -1.02 14.16 2.30
CA ASP A 319 -0.15 14.56 3.39
C ASP A 319 -0.92 14.65 4.71
N SER A 320 -0.32 14.23 5.83
CA SER A 320 -1.03 14.24 7.12
C SER A 320 -1.47 15.64 7.57
N HIS A 321 -0.95 16.71 6.93
CA HIS A 321 -1.40 18.10 7.09
C HIS A 321 -2.60 18.46 6.21
N SER A 322 -2.88 17.71 5.14
CA SER A 322 -3.95 18.02 4.21
C SER A 322 -5.33 17.72 4.84
N PRO A 323 -6.33 18.61 4.64
CA PRO A 323 -7.70 18.37 5.07
C PRO A 323 -8.25 17.03 4.60
N ASP A 324 -7.98 16.65 3.34
CA ASP A 324 -8.52 15.43 2.73
C ASP A 324 -8.05 14.17 3.48
N PHE A 325 -6.84 14.17 4.06
CA PHE A 325 -6.31 13.04 4.84
C PHE A 325 -7.12 12.90 6.11
N ILE A 326 -7.32 14.02 6.81
CA ILE A 326 -8.02 14.04 8.07
C ILE A 326 -9.48 13.67 7.86
N GLU A 327 -10.13 14.20 6.82
CA GLU A 327 -11.51 13.86 6.46
C GLU A 327 -11.69 12.38 6.08
N SER A 328 -10.64 11.71 5.58
CA SER A 328 -10.66 10.27 5.30
C SER A 328 -10.72 9.38 6.56
N ILE A 329 -10.39 9.94 7.74
CA ILE A 329 -10.39 9.19 9.01
C ILE A 329 -11.83 9.06 9.52
N PRO A 330 -12.39 7.85 9.64
CA PRO A 330 -13.81 7.64 9.94
C PRO A 330 -14.21 7.86 11.41
N ASN A 331 -13.36 8.49 12.22
CA ASN A 331 -13.63 8.78 13.63
C ASN A 331 -13.24 10.23 13.97
N ALA A 332 -14.19 11.03 14.45
CA ALA A 332 -14.00 12.46 14.70
C ALA A 332 -12.97 12.76 15.81
N THR A 333 -12.92 11.93 16.85
CA THR A 333 -11.93 12.07 17.94
C THR A 333 -10.51 11.87 17.39
N MET A 334 -10.29 10.83 16.57
CA MET A 334 -9.02 10.59 15.90
C MET A 334 -8.65 11.73 14.95
N GLN A 335 -9.63 12.32 14.25
CA GLN A 335 -9.38 13.52 13.44
C GLN A 335 -8.81 14.67 14.27
N SER A 336 -9.37 14.91 15.47
CA SER A 336 -8.85 15.92 16.41
C SER A 336 -7.46 15.57 16.94
N ILE A 337 -7.22 14.30 17.31
CA ILE A 337 -5.90 13.81 17.76
C ILE A 337 -4.84 14.05 16.67
N VAL A 338 -5.11 13.68 15.42
CA VAL A 338 -4.20 13.95 14.29
C VAL A 338 -4.00 15.45 14.08
N LYS A 339 -5.05 16.26 14.29
CA LYS A 339 -4.99 17.71 14.08
C LYS A 339 -4.12 18.42 15.12
N GLU A 340 -4.22 18.02 16.38
CA GLU A 340 -3.79 18.84 17.51
C GLU A 340 -2.69 18.17 18.36
N VAL A 341 -2.63 16.85 18.39
CA VAL A 341 -1.77 16.09 19.31
C VAL A 341 -0.56 15.49 18.61
N LEU A 342 -0.76 14.88 17.44
CA LEU A 342 0.29 14.11 16.78
C LEU A 342 1.26 15.00 15.99
N PRO A 343 2.55 14.61 15.92
CA PRO A 343 3.48 15.23 14.99
C PRO A 343 2.99 14.98 13.57
N ARG A 344 3.15 15.99 12.73
CA ARG A 344 2.76 15.87 11.33
C ARG A 344 3.84 15.14 10.56
N ILE A 345 3.42 14.13 9.82
CA ILE A 345 4.27 13.21 9.07
C ILE A 345 4.20 13.58 7.61
N THR A 346 5.37 13.79 7.01
CA THR A 346 5.51 14.08 5.59
C THR A 346 6.42 13.06 4.91
N LEU A 347 5.90 12.40 3.88
CA LEU A 347 6.66 11.50 3.04
C LEU A 347 7.58 12.28 2.09
N LYS A 348 8.84 11.85 2.00
CA LYS A 348 9.91 12.47 1.24
C LYS A 348 10.58 11.45 0.32
N GLU A 349 11.04 11.91 -0.84
CA GLU A 349 11.84 11.09 -1.74
C GLU A 349 13.32 11.13 -1.31
N PHE A 350 14.03 10.00 -1.45
CA PHE A 350 15.51 10.00 -1.41
C PHE A 350 16.16 10.67 -2.64
N SER A 351 15.35 11.11 -3.62
CA SER A 351 15.80 11.81 -4.81
C SER A 351 16.26 13.25 -4.49
N LYS A 352 16.95 13.89 -5.46
CA LYS A 352 17.83 15.07 -5.31
C LYS A 352 17.38 16.07 -4.23
N ASP A 353 18.34 16.60 -3.46
CA ASP A 353 18.11 17.71 -2.52
C ASP A 353 17.20 18.76 -3.17
N SER A 354 16.19 19.24 -2.43
CA SER A 354 15.13 20.20 -2.77
C SER A 354 15.48 21.34 -3.74
N ASN A 355 16.77 21.66 -3.90
CA ASN A 355 17.30 22.70 -4.79
C ASN A 355 18.13 22.17 -5.98
N ASN A 356 18.13 20.86 -6.27
CA ASN A 356 18.98 20.20 -7.28
C ASN A 356 20.50 20.46 -7.14
N LYS A 357 20.97 20.88 -5.95
CA LYS A 357 22.37 21.28 -5.73
C LYS A 357 23.36 20.12 -5.76
N CYS A 358 22.97 18.95 -5.28
CA CYS A 358 23.82 17.76 -5.26
C CYS A 358 23.20 16.62 -6.10
N PRO A 359 24.02 15.68 -6.64
CA PRO A 359 23.54 14.46 -7.28
C PRO A 359 22.62 13.63 -6.37
N ALA A 360 21.81 12.78 -7.00
CA ALA A 360 20.92 11.87 -6.28
C ALA A 360 21.73 10.69 -5.69
N ILE A 361 21.37 10.23 -4.49
CA ILE A 361 22.07 9.12 -3.84
C ILE A 361 21.68 7.79 -4.45
N LYS A 362 22.50 7.26 -5.37
CA LYS A 362 22.20 6.00 -6.08
C LYS A 362 22.03 4.81 -5.14
N SER A 363 22.87 4.64 -4.12
CA SER A 363 22.73 3.55 -3.12
C SER A 363 21.37 3.56 -2.41
N GLN A 364 20.77 4.74 -2.28
CA GLN A 364 19.46 4.93 -1.64
C GLN A 364 18.30 4.95 -2.65
N ILE A 365 18.63 5.00 -3.94
CA ILE A 365 17.71 4.94 -5.08
C ILE A 365 17.67 3.52 -5.66
N GLN A 366 18.40 2.55 -5.11
CA GLN A 366 18.69 1.31 -5.84
C GLN A 366 17.51 0.34 -5.98
N GLU A 367 17.01 0.32 -7.23
CA GLU A 367 16.96 -0.82 -8.16
C GLU A 367 16.53 -2.17 -7.56
N ILE A 368 15.24 -2.28 -7.27
CA ILE A 368 14.52 -3.47 -7.74
C ILE A 368 14.57 -3.41 -9.28
N LYS A 369 14.47 -4.54 -9.99
CA LYS A 369 14.56 -4.72 -11.45
C LYS A 369 13.88 -3.63 -12.33
N ASP A 370 13.00 -2.80 -11.74
CA ASP A 370 12.11 -1.82 -12.36
C ASP A 370 12.36 -0.32 -12.00
N ASN A 371 13.46 0.05 -11.33
CA ASN A 371 13.82 1.45 -10.98
C ASN A 371 12.80 2.21 -10.08
N ASN A 372 12.26 1.58 -9.03
CA ASN A 372 11.34 2.27 -8.11
C ASN A 372 12.11 3.23 -7.17
N LEU A 373 11.58 4.44 -6.94
CA LEU A 373 12.10 5.37 -5.93
C LEU A 373 11.75 4.86 -4.53
N ARG A 374 12.66 5.03 -3.56
CA ARG A 374 12.40 4.79 -2.14
C ARG A 374 12.00 6.09 -1.46
N PHE A 375 11.21 5.96 -0.40
CA PHE A 375 10.70 7.08 0.38
C PHE A 375 11.10 6.98 1.84
N TYR A 376 11.05 8.12 2.53
CA TYR A 376 11.24 8.19 3.98
C TYR A 376 10.34 9.24 4.61
N VAL A 377 10.17 9.12 5.92
CA VAL A 377 9.59 10.14 6.80
C VAL A 377 10.60 10.48 7.87
N GLU A 378 10.50 11.70 8.41
CA GLU A 378 11.34 12.14 9.51
C GLU A 378 10.49 12.36 10.76
N LEU A 379 10.96 11.83 11.89
CA LEU A 379 10.41 12.10 13.21
C LEU A 379 11.46 12.79 14.07
N ASP A 380 11.02 13.78 14.84
CA ASP A 380 11.90 14.61 15.65
C ASP A 380 12.28 13.92 16.96
N TRP A 381 13.52 14.14 17.42
CA TRP A 381 13.99 13.58 18.68
C TRP A 381 13.15 14.04 19.86
N ASP A 382 13.01 15.35 20.05
CA ASP A 382 12.39 15.90 21.25
C ASP A 382 10.87 15.78 21.21
N ARG A 383 10.27 16.06 20.04
CA ARG A 383 8.81 16.02 19.89
C ARG A 383 8.24 14.59 19.84
N PHE A 384 9.05 13.60 19.49
CA PHE A 384 8.58 12.21 19.37
C PHE A 384 9.39 11.24 20.23
N TYR A 385 10.59 10.87 19.82
CA TYR A 385 11.32 9.75 20.42
C TYR A 385 11.61 9.95 21.91
N MET A 386 12.03 11.15 22.30
CA MET A 386 12.32 11.52 23.69
C MET A 386 11.07 11.68 24.55
N GLN A 387 9.86 11.51 24.03
CA GLN A 387 8.64 11.46 24.85
C GLN A 387 8.47 10.11 25.55
N PHE A 388 9.08 9.05 25.01
CA PHE A 388 8.94 7.69 25.54
C PHE A 388 9.90 7.45 26.71
N PRO A 389 9.45 6.83 27.83
CA PRO A 389 10.31 6.54 28.97
C PRO A 389 11.53 5.70 28.61
N LEU A 390 11.36 4.68 27.77
CA LEU A 390 12.46 3.86 27.24
C LEU A 390 13.58 4.72 26.66
N MET A 391 13.22 5.72 25.85
CA MET A 391 14.17 6.61 25.20
C MET A 391 14.76 7.64 26.16
N ARG A 392 14.01 8.09 27.17
CA ARG A 392 14.52 9.00 28.23
C ARG A 392 15.48 8.33 29.19
N GLU A 393 15.16 7.11 29.61
CA GLU A 393 16.02 6.29 30.46
C GLU A 393 17.29 5.89 29.71
N SER A 394 17.10 5.46 28.46
CA SER A 394 18.20 5.29 27.50
C SER A 394 19.00 6.57 27.39
N ASN A 395 18.39 7.75 27.29
CA ASN A 395 19.12 9.00 27.12
C ASN A 395 20.10 9.31 28.26
N ASN A 396 19.80 8.95 29.51
CA ASN A 396 20.75 9.11 30.62
C ASN A 396 21.94 8.12 30.55
N GLN A 397 21.80 7.03 29.80
CA GLN A 397 22.83 5.99 29.60
C GLN A 397 23.48 6.01 28.20
N LEU A 398 22.85 6.65 27.21
CA LEU A 398 23.09 6.47 25.76
C LEU A 398 23.18 7.80 25.00
N LEU A 399 22.53 8.88 25.45
CA LEU A 399 22.34 10.10 24.64
C LEU A 399 22.63 11.42 25.40
N GLN A 400 23.24 11.34 26.58
CA GLN A 400 23.76 12.46 27.37
C GLN A 400 25.25 12.26 27.65
N THR A 401 25.90 13.32 28.17
CA THR A 401 27.28 13.32 28.61
C THR A 401 27.53 12.17 29.59
N LEU A 402 28.23 11.14 29.15
CA LEU A 402 28.44 9.93 29.95
C LEU A 402 29.43 10.23 31.09
N SER A 403 29.16 9.75 32.30
CA SER A 403 30.10 9.85 33.44
C SER A 403 31.22 8.80 33.31
N PHE A 404 32.41 9.06 33.83
CA PHE A 404 33.63 8.23 33.65
C PHE A 404 33.43 6.71 33.81
N ASN A 405 32.70 6.27 34.84
CA ASN A 405 32.47 4.84 35.08
C ASN A 405 31.41 4.25 34.13
N ASP A 406 30.37 5.02 33.83
CA ASP A 406 29.28 4.60 32.93
C ASP A 406 29.74 4.54 31.48
N ILE A 407 30.65 5.45 31.04
CA ILE A 407 31.24 5.41 29.69
C ILE A 407 31.98 4.09 29.50
N ASN A 408 32.79 3.69 30.48
CA ASN A 408 33.76 2.61 30.31
C ASN A 408 33.07 1.25 30.25
N ASP A 409 32.11 1.01 31.13
CA ASP A 409 31.33 -0.23 31.13
C ASP A 409 30.37 -0.31 29.95
N TRP A 410 29.74 0.81 29.56
CA TRP A 410 28.88 0.87 28.38
C TRP A 410 29.66 0.76 27.06
N MET A 411 30.75 1.51 26.91
CA MET A 411 31.61 1.42 25.73
C MET A 411 32.22 0.02 25.61
N ARG A 412 32.60 -0.65 26.71
CA ARG A 412 33.10 -2.04 26.63
C ARG A 412 32.01 -3.07 26.33
N SER A 413 30.81 -2.89 26.87
CA SER A 413 29.73 -3.88 26.74
C SER A 413 28.96 -3.76 25.41
N ASN A 414 28.83 -2.54 24.88
CA ASN A 414 27.98 -2.24 23.72
C ASN A 414 28.75 -1.65 22.53
N PHE A 415 29.61 -0.65 22.76
CA PHE A 415 30.30 0.07 21.68
C PHE A 415 31.52 -0.69 21.13
N LEU A 416 32.30 -1.32 21.99
CA LEU A 416 33.47 -2.17 21.72
C LEU A 416 33.08 -3.65 21.77
N ASN A 417 31.83 -3.95 21.43
CA ASN A 417 31.49 -5.27 20.88
C ASN A 417 32.57 -5.63 19.83
N SER A 418 33.02 -6.90 19.84
CA SER A 418 34.10 -7.37 18.96
C SER A 418 33.89 -6.96 17.50
N LYS A 419 32.65 -6.92 17.01
CA LYS A 419 32.29 -6.54 15.65
C LYS A 419 32.55 -5.05 15.34
N PHE A 420 32.08 -4.11 16.15
CA PHE A 420 32.35 -2.69 15.90
C PHE A 420 33.82 -2.37 16.06
N TYR A 421 34.45 -2.85 17.13
CA TYR A 421 35.88 -2.66 17.35
C TYR A 421 36.69 -3.19 16.15
N ASN A 422 36.37 -4.40 15.66
CA ASN A 422 37.02 -4.95 14.47
C ASN A 422 36.80 -4.08 13.23
N PHE A 423 35.59 -3.57 12.98
CA PHE A 423 35.34 -2.67 11.86
C PHE A 423 36.10 -1.34 11.98
N PHE A 424 36.13 -0.78 13.19
CA PHE A 424 36.85 0.46 13.48
C PHE A 424 38.35 0.29 13.29
N MET A 425 38.91 -0.81 13.81
CA MET A 425 40.32 -1.15 13.63
C MET A 425 40.66 -1.46 12.16
N GLU A 426 39.81 -2.17 11.40
CA GLU A 426 40.02 -2.38 9.96
C GLU A 426 40.08 -1.04 9.21
N TRP A 427 39.16 -0.12 9.52
CA TRP A 427 39.08 1.18 8.89
C TRP A 427 40.28 2.09 9.24
N ILE A 428 40.66 2.15 10.51
CA ILE A 428 41.80 2.92 11.00
C ILE A 428 43.11 2.43 10.38
N ASN A 429 43.26 1.11 10.23
CA ASN A 429 44.49 0.51 9.70
C ASN A 429 44.63 0.64 8.16
N THR A 430 43.72 1.36 7.49
CA THR A 430 43.95 1.73 6.09
C THR A 430 45.12 2.70 5.98
N LYS A 431 45.95 2.53 4.94
CA LYS A 431 47.18 3.32 4.74
C LYS A 431 46.92 4.83 4.81
N SER A 432 45.84 5.30 4.19
CA SER A 432 45.46 6.71 4.20
C SER A 432 45.10 7.24 5.59
N ASN A 433 44.42 6.44 6.42
CA ASN A 433 44.04 6.86 7.76
C ASN A 433 45.25 6.81 8.71
N LEU A 434 46.10 5.78 8.62
CA LEU A 434 47.35 5.69 9.39
C LEU A 434 48.28 6.88 9.14
N ASP A 435 48.40 7.32 7.87
CA ASP A 435 49.20 8.51 7.53
C ASP A 435 48.67 9.77 8.21
N ILE A 436 47.34 9.95 8.26
CA ILE A 436 46.69 11.09 8.93
C ILE A 436 46.84 10.98 10.45
N ILE A 437 46.61 9.81 11.03
CA ILE A 437 46.76 9.54 12.46
C ILE A 437 48.19 9.89 12.91
N THR A 438 49.20 9.43 12.18
CA THR A 438 50.61 9.68 12.50
C THR A 438 50.96 11.17 12.45
N ARG A 439 50.50 11.89 11.41
CA ARG A 439 50.73 13.34 11.28
C ARG A 439 50.00 14.15 12.36
N THR A 440 48.77 13.76 12.70
CA THR A 440 47.95 14.43 13.72
C THR A 440 48.51 14.16 15.12
N ALA A 441 49.01 12.95 15.39
CA ALA A 441 49.67 12.60 16.65
C ALA A 441 50.90 13.48 16.92
N ASN A 442 51.73 13.72 15.90
CA ASN A 442 52.92 14.57 16.01
C ASN A 442 52.60 16.03 16.39
N THR A 443 51.39 16.50 16.07
CA THR A 443 50.93 17.85 16.38
C THR A 443 49.97 17.89 17.58
N ASN A 444 49.69 16.74 18.21
CA ASN A 444 48.70 16.57 19.29
C ASN A 444 47.36 17.25 18.97
N ASN A 445 46.90 17.10 17.72
CA ASN A 445 45.77 17.84 17.19
C ASN A 445 44.50 16.96 17.10
N GLN A 446 43.38 17.56 16.71
CA GLN A 446 42.13 16.87 16.49
C GLN A 446 41.99 16.38 15.04
N ALA A 447 41.24 15.31 14.88
CA ALA A 447 40.81 14.79 13.59
C ALA A 447 39.29 14.70 13.56
N GLN A 448 38.74 14.68 12.35
CA GLN A 448 37.31 14.60 12.09
C GLN A 448 37.02 13.53 11.06
N LEU A 449 35.85 12.92 11.18
CA LEU A 449 35.31 12.01 10.19
C LEU A 449 34.75 12.81 9.01
N ILE A 450 35.24 12.53 7.81
CA ILE A 450 34.70 13.06 6.57
C ILE A 450 33.88 11.98 5.88
N VAL A 451 32.69 12.36 5.43
CA VAL A 451 31.83 11.56 4.58
C VAL A 451 32.12 11.91 3.13
N ASP A 452 32.52 10.93 2.33
CA ASP A 452 32.65 11.03 0.88
C ASP A 452 31.31 10.70 0.21
N PHE A 453 30.51 11.74 0.00
CA PHE A 453 29.23 11.66 -0.69
C PHE A 453 29.38 11.23 -2.15
N SER A 454 30.50 11.52 -2.81
CA SER A 454 30.74 11.07 -4.19
C SER A 454 30.69 9.55 -4.29
N LYS A 455 31.25 8.84 -3.29
CA LYS A 455 31.24 7.38 -3.19
C LYS A 455 29.85 6.83 -2.89
N ILE A 456 29.09 7.53 -2.05
CA ILE A 456 27.68 7.22 -1.77
C ILE A 456 26.83 7.37 -3.04
N TYR A 457 27.06 8.42 -3.84
CA TYR A 457 26.42 8.64 -5.15
C TYR A 457 26.84 7.60 -6.20
N GLU A 458 28.03 7.03 -6.10
CA GLU A 458 28.49 5.88 -6.92
C GLU A 458 27.85 4.55 -6.48
N GLY A 459 27.10 4.52 -5.38
CA GLY A 459 26.47 3.31 -4.86
C GLY A 459 27.39 2.47 -3.96
N LYS A 460 28.50 3.01 -3.47
CA LYS A 460 29.35 2.31 -2.49
C LYS A 460 28.64 2.20 -1.15
N THR A 461 28.85 1.08 -0.46
CA THR A 461 28.22 0.79 0.83
C THR A 461 29.17 0.39 1.95
N LYS A 462 30.45 0.14 1.64
CA LYS A 462 31.44 -0.23 2.66
C LYS A 462 31.97 1.03 3.35
N ASN A 463 32.03 1.00 4.68
CA ASN A 463 32.52 2.12 5.49
C ASN A 463 33.88 2.66 5.03
N LYS A 464 34.82 1.77 4.68
CA LYS A 464 36.16 2.17 4.21
C LYS A 464 36.19 2.94 2.88
N ASP A 465 35.14 2.80 2.08
CA ASP A 465 35.02 3.50 0.80
C ASP A 465 34.37 4.88 0.99
N ILE A 466 33.72 5.13 2.13
CA ILE A 466 32.81 6.25 2.35
C ILE A 466 33.32 7.20 3.43
N PHE A 467 33.98 6.67 4.46
CA PHE A 467 34.51 7.47 5.55
C PHE A 467 36.02 7.64 5.44
N LEU A 468 36.46 8.88 5.59
CA LEU A 468 37.85 9.27 5.57
C LEU A 468 38.17 9.98 6.89
N LEU A 469 39.38 9.80 7.38
CA LEU A 469 39.87 10.62 8.49
C LEU A 469 40.64 11.81 7.92
N LYS A 470 40.34 13.02 8.40
CA LYS A 470 41.10 14.24 8.08
C LYS A 470 41.42 15.01 9.36
N ASN A 471 42.41 15.89 9.30
CA ASN A 471 42.66 16.85 10.37
C ASN A 471 41.44 17.78 10.54
N ILE A 472 41.19 18.28 11.74
CA ILE A 472 40.08 19.20 12.05
C ILE A 472 40.08 20.48 11.19
N GLU A 473 41.26 20.93 10.74
CA GLU A 473 41.42 22.11 9.87
C GLU A 473 40.95 21.88 8.43
N TYR A 474 40.75 20.62 8.04
CA TYR A 474 40.30 20.29 6.70
C TYR A 474 38.90 20.87 6.42
N GLN A 475 38.78 21.60 5.32
CA GLN A 475 37.52 22.11 4.81
C GLN A 475 37.28 21.56 3.41
N SER A 476 36.08 21.04 3.20
CA SER A 476 35.67 20.57 1.87
C SER A 476 35.48 21.76 0.92
N GLN A 477 35.99 21.61 -0.30
CA GLN A 477 35.76 22.58 -1.38
C GLN A 477 34.33 22.46 -1.95
N ASN A 478 33.71 21.29 -1.83
CA ASN A 478 32.36 21.03 -2.32
C ASN A 478 31.63 20.07 -1.36
N SER A 479 30.66 20.61 -0.62
CA SER A 479 29.85 19.85 0.34
C SER A 479 29.01 18.73 -0.29
N CYS A 480 28.82 18.73 -1.61
CA CYS A 480 28.19 17.60 -2.31
C CYS A 480 29.17 16.45 -2.54
N ASN A 481 30.48 16.67 -2.57
CA ASN A 481 31.45 15.60 -2.79
C ASN A 481 31.91 15.00 -1.47
N GLU A 482 32.27 15.85 -0.53
CA GLU A 482 32.76 15.42 0.77
C GLU A 482 32.37 16.45 1.84
N GLN A 483 32.09 15.99 3.05
CA GLN A 483 31.73 16.88 4.15
C GLN A 483 32.12 16.26 5.50
N SER A 484 32.55 17.09 6.44
CA SER A 484 32.66 16.66 7.84
C SER A 484 31.32 16.13 8.34
N LEU A 485 31.33 14.99 9.03
CA LEU A 485 30.13 14.41 9.63
C LEU A 485 29.45 15.40 10.58
N SER A 486 30.22 16.20 11.33
CA SER A 486 29.70 17.26 12.19
C SER A 486 28.87 18.31 11.44
N ASN A 487 29.10 18.48 10.14
CA ASN A 487 28.38 19.43 9.29
C ASN A 487 27.22 18.78 8.50
N VAL A 488 27.07 17.45 8.52
CA VAL A 488 25.95 16.76 7.87
C VAL A 488 24.71 16.91 8.74
N LYS A 489 23.73 17.68 8.27
CA LYS A 489 22.53 17.99 9.07
C LYS A 489 21.54 16.81 9.20
N SER A 490 21.37 16.05 8.13
CA SER A 490 20.26 15.09 8.01
C SER A 490 20.78 13.65 7.89
N PRO A 491 20.40 12.75 8.81
CA PRO A 491 20.87 11.37 8.82
C PRO A 491 20.53 10.55 7.58
N TYR A 492 19.43 10.85 6.90
CA TYR A 492 19.03 10.13 5.68
C TYR A 492 20.13 10.09 4.62
N LYS A 493 21.02 11.09 4.58
CA LYS A 493 22.14 11.15 3.63
C LYS A 493 23.18 10.04 3.81
N LEU A 494 23.19 9.36 4.95
CA LEU A 494 24.15 8.31 5.27
C LEU A 494 23.54 6.88 5.28
N TRP A 495 22.27 6.75 4.87
CA TRP A 495 21.56 5.47 4.90
C TRP A 495 22.29 4.35 4.13
N GLY A 496 22.32 3.15 4.72
CA GLY A 496 22.94 1.93 4.20
C GLY A 496 24.44 1.80 4.43
N ASN A 497 25.09 2.88 4.89
CA ASN A 497 26.50 3.14 4.62
C ASN A 497 27.28 3.61 5.86
N CYS A 498 27.01 3.08 7.04
CA CYS A 498 27.56 3.62 8.30
C CYS A 498 28.09 2.58 9.29
N PHE A 499 29.10 3.00 10.05
CA PHE A 499 29.56 2.36 11.28
C PHE A 499 28.38 1.99 12.18
N TYR A 500 28.22 0.69 12.44
CA TYR A 500 27.23 0.15 13.36
C TYR A 500 27.93 -0.20 14.67
N ALA A 501 27.75 0.62 15.70
CA ALA A 501 28.30 0.32 17.02
C ALA A 501 27.34 -0.53 17.87
N TYR A 502 26.06 -0.14 17.93
CA TYR A 502 25.08 -0.80 18.77
C TYR A 502 23.67 -0.33 18.37
N GLY A 503 22.75 -1.27 18.13
CA GLY A 503 21.32 -1.00 18.02
C GLY A 503 20.60 -1.73 19.15
N ILE A 504 19.62 -1.08 19.78
CA ILE A 504 18.63 -1.76 20.62
C ILE A 504 17.81 -2.63 19.67
N GLY A 505 18.16 -3.91 19.54
CA GLY A 505 17.47 -4.83 18.63
C GLY A 505 16.15 -5.34 19.22
N ASP A 506 15.42 -6.15 18.45
CA ASP A 506 14.16 -6.77 18.87
C ASP A 506 14.27 -7.52 20.21
N ILE A 507 15.46 -8.07 20.50
CA ILE A 507 15.79 -8.77 21.75
C ILE A 507 15.78 -7.82 22.95
N ASP A 508 16.54 -6.72 22.86
CA ASP A 508 16.66 -5.75 23.94
C ASP A 508 15.32 -5.05 24.18
N PHE A 509 14.58 -4.77 23.10
CA PHE A 509 13.21 -4.30 23.16
C PHE A 509 12.26 -5.30 23.86
N ALA A 510 12.31 -6.60 23.50
CA ALA A 510 11.49 -7.65 24.10
C ALA A 510 11.80 -7.85 25.60
N MET A 511 13.08 -7.73 26.00
CA MET A 511 13.50 -7.83 27.40
C MET A 511 13.07 -6.62 28.23
N GLN A 512 13.05 -5.42 27.65
CA GLN A 512 12.58 -4.21 28.33
C GLN A 512 11.06 -4.11 28.40
N THR A 513 10.33 -4.54 27.35
CA THR A 513 8.86 -4.65 27.40
C THR A 513 8.37 -5.59 28.49
N ALA A 514 9.10 -6.66 28.81
CA ALA A 514 8.75 -7.55 29.92
C ALA A 514 8.74 -6.84 31.30
N ARG A 515 9.35 -5.65 31.41
CA ARG A 515 9.44 -4.86 32.65
C ARG A 515 8.46 -3.67 32.72
N ASP A 516 8.17 -3.01 31.60
CA ASP A 516 7.18 -1.92 31.50
C ASP A 516 6.35 -2.07 30.20
N MET A 517 5.37 -2.97 30.23
CA MET A 517 4.66 -3.40 29.01
C MET A 517 3.94 -2.24 28.31
N THR A 518 3.18 -1.39 29.01
CA THR A 518 2.17 -0.55 28.33
C THR A 518 2.77 0.62 27.55
N ARG A 519 3.81 1.28 28.05
CA ARG A 519 4.38 2.49 27.43
C ARG A 519 5.44 2.18 26.36
N VAL A 520 6.12 1.05 26.49
CA VAL A 520 7.17 0.61 25.58
C VAL A 520 6.55 0.01 24.29
N ILE A 521 5.38 -0.63 24.39
CA ILE A 521 4.69 -1.27 23.26
C ILE A 521 4.31 -0.27 22.15
N ALA A 522 3.87 0.94 22.50
CA ALA A 522 3.39 1.92 21.52
C ALA A 522 4.49 2.38 20.54
N LEU A 523 5.76 2.36 20.97
CA LEU A 523 6.91 2.67 20.11
C LEU A 523 7.25 1.53 19.15
N TYR A 524 7.02 0.27 19.52
CA TYR A 524 7.33 -0.89 18.68
C TYR A 524 6.23 -1.29 17.71
N ALA A 525 4.99 -1.01 18.09
CA ALA A 525 3.85 -1.13 17.18
C ALA A 525 3.94 -0.22 15.95
N LEU A 526 4.92 0.68 15.90
CA LEU A 526 5.26 1.41 14.69
C LEU A 526 5.71 0.42 13.62
N THR A 527 6.75 -0.39 13.82
CA THR A 527 7.45 -0.99 12.66
C THR A 527 7.95 -2.41 12.84
N GLY A 528 7.93 -2.92 14.07
CA GLY A 528 8.65 -4.14 14.44
C GLY A 528 10.17 -4.10 14.17
N LYS A 529 10.77 -2.94 13.82
CA LYS A 529 12.20 -2.80 13.44
C LYS A 529 12.79 -1.45 13.85
N PHE A 530 12.87 -1.19 15.15
CA PHE A 530 13.46 0.03 15.71
C PHE A 530 14.96 -0.13 15.97
N ASN A 531 15.81 0.75 15.44
CA ASN A 531 17.27 0.72 15.69
C ASN A 531 17.83 2.13 15.95
N ILE A 532 18.80 2.22 16.87
CA ILE A 532 19.61 3.43 17.08
C ILE A 532 21.00 3.17 16.51
N TYR A 533 21.57 4.14 15.80
CA TYR A 533 22.90 4.07 15.20
C TYR A 533 23.81 5.13 15.82
N TYR A 534 25.11 4.82 15.95
CA TYR A 534 26.13 5.69 16.53
C TYR A 534 27.36 5.74 15.64
N ILE A 535 27.85 6.94 15.31
CA ILE A 535 29.01 7.16 14.46
C ILE A 535 30.00 8.10 15.15
N PRO A 536 31.27 7.70 15.36
CA PRO A 536 32.31 8.62 15.82
C PRO A 536 32.52 9.76 14.82
N SER A 537 32.52 11.00 15.29
CA SER A 537 32.58 12.18 14.43
C SER A 537 33.86 12.98 14.62
N LEU A 538 34.29 13.15 15.89
CA LEU A 538 35.51 13.86 16.24
C LEU A 538 36.43 12.98 17.08
N PHE A 539 37.73 13.18 16.88
CA PHE A 539 38.79 12.45 17.54
C PHE A 539 39.86 13.41 18.06
N LYS A 540 40.40 13.12 19.24
CA LYS A 540 41.67 13.67 19.74
C LYS A 540 42.74 12.60 19.56
N ILE A 541 43.82 12.96 18.87
CA ILE A 541 44.92 12.05 18.57
C ILE A 541 46.19 12.62 19.19
N THR A 542 46.83 11.81 20.05
CA THR A 542 48.04 12.22 20.77
C THR A 542 49.11 11.16 20.70
N GLN A 543 50.37 11.57 20.82
CA GLN A 543 51.46 10.62 20.99
C GLN A 543 51.35 9.96 22.37
N GLY A 544 51.23 8.63 22.37
CA GLY A 544 51.20 7.80 23.58
C GLY A 544 52.60 7.36 24.02
N LYS A 545 52.66 6.49 25.04
CA LYS A 545 53.92 5.85 25.48
C LYS A 545 54.35 4.75 24.51
N ASP A 546 55.65 4.42 24.50
CA ASP A 546 56.22 3.28 23.73
C ASP A 546 55.91 3.30 22.22
N ASN A 547 56.03 4.47 21.57
CA ASN A 547 55.67 4.69 20.16
C ASN A 547 54.22 4.32 19.79
N ALA A 548 53.33 4.20 20.77
CA ALA A 548 51.90 4.08 20.51
C ALA A 548 51.31 5.45 20.16
N ILE A 549 50.26 5.44 19.34
CA ILE A 549 49.38 6.59 19.12
C ILE A 549 48.10 6.32 19.89
N ASP A 550 47.71 7.30 20.71
CA ASP A 550 46.48 7.29 21.49
C ASP A 550 45.37 8.00 20.69
N ILE A 551 44.30 7.28 20.36
CA ILE A 551 43.11 7.84 19.71
C ILE A 551 41.94 7.87 20.69
N GLN A 552 41.41 9.06 20.93
CA GLN A 552 40.25 9.29 21.77
C GLN A 552 39.10 9.81 20.92
N ILE A 553 37.93 9.19 21.02
CA ILE A 553 36.70 9.73 20.43
C ILE A 553 36.21 10.86 21.33
N THR A 554 35.90 12.03 20.77
CA THR A 554 35.44 13.21 21.52
C THR A 554 34.00 13.61 21.18
N GLU A 555 33.51 13.20 20.01
CA GLU A 555 32.11 13.38 19.61
C GLU A 555 31.58 12.12 18.93
N ILE A 556 30.36 11.73 19.27
CA ILE A 556 29.57 10.69 18.60
C ILE A 556 28.28 11.32 18.09
N LYS A 557 27.89 11.00 16.86
CA LYS A 557 26.57 11.33 16.30
C LYS A 557 25.66 10.11 16.39
N ALA A 558 24.44 10.30 16.90
CA ALA A 558 23.42 9.26 16.96
C ALA A 558 22.21 9.59 16.07
N TYR A 559 21.57 8.57 15.50
CA TYR A 559 20.32 8.71 14.74
C TYR A 559 19.48 7.45 14.85
N ILE A 560 18.16 7.58 14.67
CA ILE A 560 17.26 6.42 14.65
C ILE A 560 16.99 6.03 13.21
N PHE A 561 16.94 4.73 13.01
CA PHE A 561 16.50 4.10 11.79
C PHE A 561 15.40 3.11 12.14
N ASP A 562 14.25 3.37 11.55
CA ASP A 562 13.04 2.63 11.79
C ASP A 562 12.34 2.35 10.45
N GLY A 563 11.66 1.21 10.28
CA GLY A 563 11.30 0.72 8.94
C GLY A 563 9.86 0.23 8.78
N PHE A 564 9.08 0.87 7.89
CA PHE A 564 7.79 0.40 7.38
C PHE A 564 7.97 -0.25 6.01
N ASP A 565 8.85 -1.24 5.95
CA ASP A 565 9.36 -1.67 4.65
C ASP A 565 9.36 -3.17 4.42
N PHE A 566 8.67 -3.97 5.25
CA PHE A 566 8.35 -5.42 5.26
C PHE A 566 9.00 -6.42 4.25
N ILE A 567 10.14 -6.10 3.62
CA ILE A 567 10.91 -6.80 2.58
C ILE A 567 11.79 -7.90 3.20
N GLY A 568 11.85 -7.96 4.53
CA GLY A 568 12.63 -8.95 5.26
C GLY A 568 12.08 -10.37 5.14
N THR A 569 12.58 -11.25 5.98
CA THR A 569 12.14 -12.65 6.09
C THR A 569 10.61 -12.72 6.25
N PRO A 570 9.87 -13.48 5.41
CA PRO A 570 8.42 -13.52 5.48
C PRO A 570 7.88 -14.04 6.82
N GLU A 571 8.60 -14.95 7.46
CA GLU A 571 8.25 -15.54 8.76
C GLU A 571 8.53 -14.61 9.94
N GLN A 572 9.10 -13.42 9.75
CA GLN A 572 9.36 -12.49 10.84
C GLN A 572 8.03 -12.01 11.44
N PHE A 573 7.87 -12.22 12.75
CA PHE A 573 6.73 -11.75 13.52
C PHE A 573 6.64 -10.22 13.59
N VAL A 574 5.43 -9.68 13.44
CA VAL A 574 5.14 -8.24 13.55
C VAL A 574 4.33 -7.94 14.81
N GLY A 575 3.29 -8.73 15.11
CA GLY A 575 2.42 -8.47 16.25
C GLY A 575 1.27 -9.45 16.38
N ALA A 576 0.73 -9.56 17.60
CA ALA A 576 -0.48 -10.34 17.88
C ALA A 576 -1.61 -9.43 18.35
N TRP A 577 -2.78 -9.67 17.79
CA TRP A 577 -3.95 -8.81 17.90
C TRP A 577 -5.18 -9.63 18.26
N ASN A 578 -6.08 -9.05 19.05
CA ASN A 578 -7.38 -9.60 19.32
C ASN A 578 -8.42 -8.77 18.57
N TYR A 579 -8.77 -9.23 17.37
CA TYR A 579 -9.65 -8.48 16.48
C TYR A 579 -11.08 -8.36 17.03
N ASP A 580 -11.56 -9.35 17.79
CA ASP A 580 -12.91 -9.28 18.38
C ASP A 580 -13.04 -8.20 19.45
N LYS A 581 -11.93 -7.85 20.12
CA LYS A 581 -11.88 -6.76 21.11
C LYS A 581 -11.16 -5.52 20.59
N MET A 582 -10.66 -5.54 19.35
CA MET A 582 -9.88 -4.46 18.75
C MET A 582 -8.68 -4.03 19.61
N GLU A 583 -7.88 -4.97 20.12
CA GLU A 583 -6.78 -4.68 21.06
C GLU A 583 -5.46 -5.38 20.68
N PHE A 584 -4.34 -4.76 21.06
CA PHE A 584 -3.02 -5.37 20.94
C PHE A 584 -2.73 -6.35 22.09
N ILE A 585 -2.24 -7.55 21.78
CA ILE A 585 -1.96 -8.59 22.78
C ILE A 585 -0.49 -8.52 23.21
N ALA A 586 -0.16 -7.59 24.10
CA ALA A 586 1.16 -7.35 24.68
C ALA A 586 1.99 -8.62 24.98
N GLY A 587 1.58 -9.38 26.00
CA GLY A 587 2.31 -10.58 26.44
C GLY A 587 2.34 -11.68 25.38
N GLY A 588 1.29 -11.77 24.55
CA GLY A 588 1.23 -12.72 23.44
C GLY A 588 2.20 -12.39 22.31
N SER A 589 2.48 -11.09 22.10
CA SER A 589 3.46 -10.59 21.13
C SER A 589 4.89 -10.76 21.64
N SER A 590 5.17 -10.33 22.87
CA SER A 590 6.50 -10.47 23.49
C SER A 590 6.95 -11.94 23.55
N TRP A 591 6.02 -12.86 23.85
CA TRP A 591 6.32 -14.29 23.91
C TRP A 591 6.68 -14.90 22.54
N ILE A 592 5.92 -14.57 21.49
CA ILE A 592 6.19 -15.09 20.14
C ILE A 592 7.53 -14.56 19.64
N ALA A 593 7.78 -13.26 19.80
CA ALA A 593 9.06 -12.65 19.46
C ALA A 593 10.22 -13.35 20.19
N PHE A 594 10.10 -13.58 21.49
CA PHE A 594 11.11 -14.28 22.28
C PHE A 594 11.36 -15.72 21.78
N LYS A 595 10.29 -16.45 21.42
CA LYS A 595 10.39 -17.81 20.90
C LYS A 595 11.17 -17.87 19.57
N GLU A 596 10.86 -16.97 18.63
CA GLU A 596 11.55 -16.91 17.33
C GLU A 596 13.04 -16.60 17.50
N ILE A 597 13.37 -15.66 18.38
CA ILE A 597 14.74 -15.20 18.61
C ILE A 597 15.61 -16.32 19.21
N THR A 598 15.04 -17.14 20.10
CA THR A 598 15.83 -18.08 20.91
C THR A 598 15.83 -19.51 20.37
N ASN A 599 15.04 -19.82 19.33
CA ASN A 599 14.80 -21.19 18.85
C ASN A 599 14.41 -22.17 19.98
N LEU A 600 13.87 -21.67 21.10
CA LEU A 600 13.51 -22.46 22.28
C LEU A 600 12.13 -23.09 22.10
N ASP A 601 12.07 -24.30 21.54
CA ASP A 601 10.83 -25.07 21.45
C ASP A 601 10.41 -25.77 22.77
N LYS A 602 11.18 -25.68 23.88
CA LYS A 602 11.08 -26.67 24.97
C LYS A 602 11.00 -26.25 26.44
N ILE A 603 11.03 -24.97 26.84
CA ILE A 603 11.28 -24.65 28.29
C ILE A 603 10.12 -23.99 29.05
N PHE A 604 9.07 -23.48 28.42
CA PHE A 604 7.92 -22.95 29.17
C PHE A 604 6.61 -23.56 28.67
N SER A 605 6.02 -24.43 29.50
CA SER A 605 4.60 -24.76 29.36
C SER A 605 3.79 -23.54 29.84
N THR A 606 3.30 -22.71 28.92
CA THR A 606 2.17 -21.87 29.26
C THR A 606 0.93 -22.76 29.25
N SER A 607 0.58 -23.26 30.43
CA SER A 607 -0.75 -23.77 30.69
C SER A 607 -1.76 -22.69 30.30
N ASN A 608 -2.49 -22.95 29.22
CA ASN A 608 -3.81 -22.42 28.90
C ASN A 608 -4.03 -20.90 28.99
N VAL A 609 -3.75 -20.18 27.90
CA VAL A 609 -4.78 -19.32 27.31
C VAL A 609 -4.66 -19.38 25.78
N LYS A 610 -5.25 -20.40 25.15
CA LYS A 610 -5.72 -20.24 23.77
C LYS A 610 -6.85 -19.21 23.83
N GLN A 611 -6.53 -17.93 23.67
CA GLN A 611 -7.57 -16.98 23.27
C GLN A 611 -7.97 -17.40 21.87
N SER A 612 -9.22 -17.82 21.70
CA SER A 612 -9.77 -18.30 20.42
C SER A 612 -9.71 -17.26 19.30
N ASN A 613 -9.41 -16.00 19.64
CA ASN A 613 -9.57 -14.82 18.78
C ASN A 613 -8.25 -14.07 18.55
N LYS A 614 -7.11 -14.78 18.69
CA LYS A 614 -5.76 -14.23 18.47
C LYS A 614 -5.40 -14.31 16.99
N THR A 615 -5.20 -13.15 16.37
CA THR A 615 -4.61 -13.01 15.04
C THR A 615 -3.13 -12.68 15.18
N THR A 616 -2.27 -13.54 14.66
CA THR A 616 -0.82 -13.32 14.61
C THR A 616 -0.46 -12.79 13.24
N ILE A 617 0.26 -11.68 13.17
CA ILE A 617 0.65 -11.00 11.92
C ILE A 617 2.16 -11.15 11.71
N PHE A 618 2.53 -11.43 10.47
CA PHE A 618 3.91 -11.60 10.00
C PHE A 618 4.22 -10.67 8.82
N ASN A 619 5.51 -10.50 8.49
CA ASN A 619 5.91 -9.77 7.28
C ASN A 619 5.21 -10.33 6.03
N GLN A 620 5.00 -11.66 5.95
CA GLN A 620 4.31 -12.29 4.84
C GLN A 620 2.92 -11.69 4.58
N ASP A 621 2.18 -11.26 5.62
CA ASP A 621 0.85 -10.65 5.46
C ASP A 621 0.90 -9.29 4.75
N TYR A 622 1.94 -8.50 5.06
CA TYR A 622 2.22 -7.23 4.38
C TYR A 622 2.70 -7.48 2.94
N GLN A 623 3.60 -8.44 2.73
CA GLN A 623 4.09 -8.83 1.39
C GLN A 623 2.97 -9.38 0.50
N ASN A 624 2.03 -10.14 1.08
CA ASN A 624 0.87 -10.65 0.38
C ASN A 624 -0.03 -9.49 -0.08
N THR A 625 -0.22 -8.48 0.77
CA THR A 625 -0.99 -7.27 0.44
C THR A 625 -0.35 -6.52 -0.73
N GLN A 626 0.97 -6.35 -0.72
CA GLN A 626 1.73 -5.80 -1.85
C GLN A 626 1.54 -6.63 -3.12
N THR A 627 1.63 -7.95 -3.01
CA THR A 627 1.54 -8.85 -4.16
C THR A 627 0.12 -8.93 -4.75
N HIS A 628 -0.90 -8.98 -3.91
CA HIS A 628 -2.28 -9.26 -4.31
C HIS A 628 -3.12 -8.00 -4.53
N PHE A 629 -2.75 -6.89 -3.89
CA PHE A 629 -3.49 -5.63 -3.98
C PHE A 629 -2.70 -4.49 -4.63
N ASN A 630 -1.39 -4.67 -4.89
CA ASN A 630 -0.45 -3.62 -5.27
C ASN A 630 -0.53 -2.41 -4.32
N LEU A 631 -0.65 -2.69 -3.02
CA LEU A 631 -0.70 -1.69 -1.94
C LEU A 631 0.37 -2.00 -0.90
N GLY A 632 0.90 -0.97 -0.26
CA GLY A 632 1.97 -1.13 0.72
C GLY A 632 3.25 -0.47 0.24
N LEU A 633 3.28 0.86 0.24
CA LEU A 633 4.47 1.61 -0.11
C LEU A 633 5.54 1.44 0.97
N ASP A 634 6.65 0.81 0.63
CA ASP A 634 7.77 0.66 1.55
C ASP A 634 8.48 2.01 1.78
N PHE A 635 8.55 2.44 3.04
CA PHE A 635 9.30 3.63 3.43
C PHE A 635 10.02 3.44 4.76
N ARG A 636 11.00 4.32 5.01
CA ARG A 636 11.77 4.35 6.25
C ARG A 636 11.37 5.53 7.12
N ILE A 637 11.43 5.35 8.42
CA ILE A 637 11.35 6.41 9.42
C ILE A 637 12.76 6.71 9.90
N LEU A 638 13.15 7.98 9.86
CA LEU A 638 14.47 8.46 10.25
C LEU A 638 14.32 9.59 11.26
N THR A 639 15.37 9.90 12.02
CA THR A 639 15.41 11.17 12.75
C THR A 639 15.66 12.35 11.81
N SER A 640 15.01 13.47 12.09
CA SER A 640 15.20 14.74 11.35
C SER A 640 16.65 15.24 11.38
N THR A 641 17.32 15.05 12.51
CA THR A 641 18.71 15.43 12.74
C THR A 641 19.50 14.32 13.44
N PHE A 642 20.82 14.45 13.43
CA PHE A 642 21.65 13.72 14.39
C PHE A 642 21.42 14.27 15.80
N LYS A 643 21.66 13.42 16.79
CA LYS A 643 21.84 13.80 18.17
C LYS A 643 23.33 13.75 18.50
N ASP A 644 23.84 14.86 19.01
CA ASP A 644 25.26 15.04 19.30
C ASP A 644 25.56 14.58 20.72
N ILE A 645 26.57 13.72 20.88
CA ILE A 645 26.99 13.16 22.16
C ILE A 645 28.46 13.53 22.37
N GLU A 646 28.70 14.41 23.33
CA GLU A 646 30.05 14.74 23.78
C GLU A 646 30.62 13.60 24.64
N VAL A 647 31.85 13.20 24.35
CA VAL A 647 32.57 12.17 25.10
C VAL A 647 33.69 12.83 25.89
N PHE A 648 33.64 12.76 27.22
CA PHE A 648 34.73 13.29 28.04
C PHE A 648 36.01 12.51 27.77
N PRO A 649 37.13 13.19 27.49
CA PRO A 649 38.41 12.54 27.39
C PRO A 649 38.77 12.08 28.78
N LEU A 650 38.64 10.78 29.04
CA LEU A 650 39.51 9.95 29.88
C LEU A 650 38.78 8.65 30.20
N SER A 651 39.12 7.57 29.50
CA SER A 651 39.52 6.28 30.06
C SER A 651 39.73 5.29 28.90
N MET A 652 41.00 5.06 28.58
CA MET A 652 41.51 4.15 27.52
C MET A 652 41.38 4.70 26.09
N PRO A 653 42.35 5.53 25.65
CA PRO A 653 42.56 5.73 24.22
C PRO A 653 42.71 4.39 23.50
N ILE A 654 42.21 4.29 22.27
CA ILE A 654 42.53 3.19 21.37
C ILE A 654 44.00 3.34 21.00
N GLN A 655 44.80 2.37 21.43
CA GLN A 655 46.24 2.37 21.20
C GLN A 655 46.58 1.62 19.93
N ILE A 656 47.27 2.31 19.03
CA ILE A 656 47.82 1.72 17.82
C ILE A 656 49.34 1.81 17.91
N LYS A 657 50.01 0.67 17.74
CA LYS A 657 51.46 0.66 17.57
C LYS A 657 51.79 0.91 16.11
N VAL A 658 52.57 1.96 15.86
CA VAL A 658 53.13 2.22 14.54
C VAL A 658 54.49 1.53 14.51
N ASN A 659 54.61 0.48 13.67
CA ASN A 659 55.88 -0.23 13.46
C ASN A 659 56.80 0.51 12.52
#